data_AF-A0A945L5P2-F1
#
_entry.id   AF-A0A945L5P2-F1
#
_cell.length_a   1.000
_cell.length_b   1.000
_cell.length_c   1.000
_cell.angle_alpha   90.00
_cell.angle_beta   90.00
_cell.angle_gamma   90.00
#
_symmetry.space_group_name_H-M   'P 1'
#
loop_
_entity.id
_entity.type
_entity.pdbx_description
1 polymer ?
#
loop_
_entity_poly.entity_id
_entity_poly.type
_entity_poly.pdbx_seq_one_letter_code
_entity_poly.pdbx_strand_id
1 'polypeptide(L)'
;MEILGLHILDLIVLLVYFVVILWLGKKAGEKNDSTEEFFLAGRSLGKFYQFFLNFGTSTNADQAVAVTRETYRQGVGGMWIQFLVLFVTPFYWITSLVFRRVRLTTLGDYFTERFQSKFVGGSFAIFTLLMTFIGGGMGYMVAGKTMMAITPKPAEVLTVEERNVVEEYKELQGLKILDLGERTETQQQRYEVLNQKNMKGELRSFFSYTDPVIFYIFYGVIVAVYTMMGGFRAAAITDSIQGVLIIIFSLILIPLGLSKLGGFEGLHATVPAFQFELFGSVTLSEYGWYTVFAMFCSQLISIVAVATMMQTAGSATNENSARFGIIGGMFLKRVLMLSWILAGLIAVGLYSGQIHDPDLAWGYMSRDLLMPGFIGLMLVGILAANMSSLDAMSVSNSALFIRNLYEPIFPKKSEQHYLLVGRTVIGVSLLGGIGAAMFVDNLLEIFKYLISIPAIFGAPIWLGICWRRLTKTAVKIEVGVCFLLFAIIPNLFLGLDWARTNPDFLVQTEGYSHVFKTPALNEDVELGRATAVGDSIEKEVWIEPKGVFFEKVVRQNPEDADSPLIGMGRFEAEIWVMSWFGIDFTKFSKAQLVASRFFFIAFFPFLILFAVSMLTRPPSKAHLDYFYGKIFTPIQPTIEEDKRAVAYTASNPDSIRTKKLFPDSNWELAKPDKMDWIGFGGSWVMVGLIILALWVMVSVGG
;
A
#
# COMPACT_ATOMS: atom_id res chain seq x y z
N MET A 1 -29.34 21.20 12.70
CA MET A 1 -29.93 19.92 13.13
C MET A 1 -28.87 18.86 12.91
N GLU A 2 -28.51 18.14 13.96
CA GLU A 2 -27.48 17.10 13.91
C GLU A 2 -28.12 15.73 14.10
N ILE A 3 -27.68 14.75 13.32
CA ILE A 3 -28.12 13.35 13.39
C ILE A 3 -26.84 12.53 13.41
N LEU A 4 -26.66 11.71 14.47
CA LEU A 4 -25.45 10.89 14.68
C LEU A 4 -24.13 11.71 14.70
N GLY A 5 -24.18 12.94 15.21
CA GLY A 5 -23.04 13.85 15.25
C GLY A 5 -22.68 14.50 13.92
N LEU A 6 -23.47 14.30 12.85
CA LEU A 6 -23.30 14.97 11.56
C LEU A 6 -24.39 16.01 11.33
N HIS A 7 -24.02 17.11 10.69
CA HIS A 7 -25.01 18.11 10.27
C HIS A 7 -25.86 17.56 9.12
N ILE A 8 -27.11 18.01 9.01
CA ILE A 8 -28.03 17.55 7.95
C ILE A 8 -27.47 17.75 6.53
N LEU A 9 -26.66 18.79 6.33
CA LEU A 9 -25.98 19.04 5.04
C LEU A 9 -24.97 17.94 4.71
N ASP A 10 -24.24 17.43 5.71
CA ASP A 10 -23.27 16.35 5.51
C ASP A 10 -23.97 15.06 5.07
N LEU A 11 -25.11 14.76 5.69
CA LEU A 11 -25.93 13.60 5.37
C LEU A 11 -26.55 13.70 3.96
N ILE A 12 -26.99 14.89 3.56
CA ILE A 12 -27.50 15.12 2.19
C ILE A 12 -26.38 14.84 1.17
N VAL A 13 -25.17 15.34 1.42
CA VAL A 13 -24.02 15.11 0.52
C VAL A 13 -23.70 13.62 0.38
N LEU A 14 -23.68 12.88 1.50
CA LEU A 14 -23.48 11.43 1.51
C LEU A 14 -24.58 10.69 0.74
N LEU A 15 -25.85 11.04 0.99
CA LEU A 15 -26.99 10.41 0.32
C LEU A 15 -26.96 10.64 -1.19
N VAL A 16 -26.71 11.88 -1.63
CA VAL A 16 -26.58 12.23 -3.05
C VAL A 16 -25.47 11.42 -3.69
N TYR A 17 -24.31 11.31 -3.04
CA TYR A 17 -23.19 10.51 -3.53
C TYR A 17 -23.58 9.04 -3.74
N PHE A 18 -24.19 8.38 -2.76
CA PHE A 18 -24.59 6.97 -2.89
C PHE A 18 -25.62 6.76 -4.00
N VAL A 19 -26.60 7.66 -4.13
CA VAL A 19 -27.60 7.59 -5.21
C VAL A 19 -26.93 7.71 -6.58
N VAL A 20 -26.00 8.64 -6.74
CA VAL A 20 -25.26 8.84 -8.00
C VAL A 20 -24.44 7.61 -8.35
N ILE A 21 -23.68 7.04 -7.41
CA ILE A 21 -22.85 5.86 -7.65
C ILE A 21 -23.71 4.63 -8.02
N LEU A 22 -24.81 4.38 -7.31
CA LEU A 22 -25.73 3.29 -7.62
C LEU A 22 -26.36 3.46 -9.01
N TRP A 23 -26.75 4.69 -9.36
CA TRP A 23 -27.29 5.01 -10.68
C TRP A 23 -26.26 4.77 -11.79
N LEU A 24 -25.01 5.19 -11.60
CA LEU A 24 -23.92 4.94 -12.55
C LEU A 24 -23.62 3.46 -12.71
N GLY A 25 -23.57 2.71 -11.61
CA GLY A 25 -23.39 1.26 -11.63
C GLY A 25 -24.48 0.56 -12.43
N LYS A 26 -25.74 0.94 -12.23
CA LYS A 26 -26.88 0.44 -13.02
C LYS A 26 -26.75 0.76 -14.50
N LYS A 27 -26.52 2.04 -14.84
CA LYS A 27 -26.47 2.51 -16.23
C LYS A 27 -25.31 1.89 -17.02
N ALA A 28 -24.15 1.74 -16.39
CA ALA A 28 -23.00 1.07 -17.00
C ALA A 28 -23.25 -0.44 -17.16
N GLY A 29 -23.98 -1.05 -16.22
CA GLY A 29 -24.33 -2.47 -16.22
C GLY A 29 -25.25 -2.92 -17.35
N GLU A 30 -25.99 -2.01 -17.99
CA GLU A 30 -26.86 -2.29 -19.13
C GLU A 30 -26.11 -2.85 -20.36
N LYS A 31 -24.78 -2.77 -20.38
CA LYS A 31 -23.92 -3.27 -21.46
C LYS A 31 -23.18 -4.57 -21.11
N ASN A 32 -23.43 -5.16 -19.94
CA ASN A 32 -22.68 -6.32 -19.43
C ASN A 32 -23.25 -7.65 -19.93
N ASP A 33 -23.15 -7.87 -21.24
CA ASP A 33 -23.70 -9.07 -21.90
C ASP A 33 -22.68 -10.23 -22.03
N SER A 34 -21.40 -9.95 -21.80
CA SER A 34 -20.30 -10.92 -21.92
C SER A 34 -19.27 -10.78 -20.81
N THR A 35 -18.48 -11.82 -20.59
CA THR A 35 -17.35 -11.78 -19.65
C THR A 35 -16.27 -10.77 -20.06
N GLU A 36 -16.06 -10.53 -21.36
CA GLU A 36 -15.12 -9.51 -21.84
C GLU A 36 -15.62 -8.08 -21.54
N GLU A 37 -16.92 -7.81 -21.69
CA GLU A 37 -17.50 -6.53 -21.26
C GLU A 37 -17.42 -6.36 -19.74
N PHE A 38 -17.78 -7.40 -18.99
CA PHE A 38 -17.81 -7.34 -17.53
C PHE A 38 -16.40 -7.20 -16.92
N PHE A 39 -15.39 -7.93 -17.41
CA PHE A 39 -14.04 -7.92 -16.83
C PHE A 39 -13.07 -6.95 -17.50
N LEU A 40 -13.25 -6.60 -18.77
CA LEU A 40 -12.31 -5.75 -19.52
C LEU A 40 -12.96 -4.52 -20.14
N ALA A 41 -14.24 -4.24 -19.84
CA ALA A 41 -14.99 -3.14 -20.42
C ALA A 41 -14.96 -3.13 -21.96
N GLY A 42 -14.93 -4.32 -22.57
CA GLY A 42 -14.85 -4.49 -24.03
C GLY A 42 -13.53 -3.97 -24.63
N ARG A 43 -12.48 -3.81 -23.80
CA ARG A 43 -11.18 -3.22 -24.17
C ARG A 43 -11.30 -1.83 -24.80
N SER A 44 -12.31 -1.07 -24.38
CA SER A 44 -12.69 0.20 -25.00
C SER A 44 -12.34 1.44 -24.17
N LEU A 45 -11.55 1.29 -23.09
CA LEU A 45 -11.25 2.42 -22.21
C LEU A 45 -10.15 3.30 -22.82
N GLY A 46 -10.51 4.54 -23.16
CA GLY A 46 -9.59 5.55 -23.65
C GLY A 46 -8.71 6.16 -22.55
N LYS A 47 -7.82 7.07 -22.95
CA LYS A 47 -6.86 7.74 -22.05
C LYS A 47 -7.49 8.36 -20.80
N PHE A 48 -8.64 9.01 -20.93
CA PHE A 48 -9.32 9.68 -19.80
C PHE A 48 -9.75 8.67 -18.72
N TYR A 49 -10.49 7.64 -19.11
CA TYR A 49 -10.94 6.59 -18.18
C TYR A 49 -9.76 5.80 -17.62
N GLN A 50 -8.76 5.50 -18.44
CA GLN A 50 -7.54 4.84 -17.99
C GLN A 50 -6.76 5.70 -16.98
N PHE A 51 -6.72 7.02 -17.16
CA PHE A 51 -6.09 7.94 -16.21
C PHE A 51 -6.77 7.87 -14.84
N PHE A 52 -8.09 8.06 -14.81
CA PHE A 52 -8.83 8.09 -13.55
C PHE A 52 -8.94 6.72 -12.89
N LEU A 53 -9.07 5.64 -13.67
CA LEU A 53 -9.05 4.27 -13.16
C LEU A 53 -7.72 3.97 -12.45
N ASN A 54 -6.58 4.33 -13.05
CA ASN A 54 -5.28 4.12 -12.40
C ASN A 54 -5.01 5.09 -11.25
N PHE A 55 -5.60 6.29 -11.30
CA PHE A 55 -5.55 7.23 -10.20
C PHE A 55 -6.36 6.76 -8.98
N GLY A 56 -7.61 6.33 -9.18
CA GLY A 56 -8.51 5.82 -8.14
C GLY A 56 -7.97 4.54 -7.52
N THR A 57 -7.68 3.52 -8.33
CA THR A 57 -7.14 2.23 -7.85
C THR A 57 -5.77 2.34 -7.18
N SER A 58 -5.00 3.40 -7.44
CA SER A 58 -3.76 3.64 -6.70
C SER A 58 -3.99 4.48 -5.44
N THR A 59 -5.10 5.20 -5.33
CA THR A 59 -5.40 6.14 -4.26
C THR A 59 -6.51 5.60 -3.36
N ASN A 60 -6.12 4.77 -2.40
CA ASN A 60 -7.04 4.31 -1.38
C ASN A 60 -7.22 5.38 -0.28
N ALA A 61 -8.34 5.29 0.44
CA ALA A 61 -8.66 6.20 1.55
C ALA A 61 -7.64 6.15 2.69
N ASP A 62 -7.06 4.97 2.94
CA ASP A 62 -6.05 4.78 3.96
C ASP A 62 -4.77 5.56 3.67
N GLN A 63 -4.50 5.91 2.42
CA GLN A 63 -3.22 6.51 2.05
C GLN A 63 -3.11 7.95 2.52
N ALA A 64 -4.19 8.74 2.47
CA ALA A 64 -4.18 10.11 3.00
C ALA A 64 -3.94 10.10 4.52
N VAL A 65 -4.66 9.22 5.22
CA VAL A 65 -4.52 9.03 6.67
C VAL A 65 -3.13 8.50 7.00
N ALA A 66 -2.63 7.49 6.30
CA ALA A 66 -1.33 6.87 6.55
C ALA A 66 -0.16 7.81 6.25
N VAL A 67 -0.20 8.59 5.16
CA VAL A 67 0.85 9.58 4.86
C VAL A 67 0.87 10.69 5.92
N THR A 68 -0.31 11.20 6.29
CA THR A 68 -0.46 12.20 7.35
C THR A 68 0.07 11.67 8.67
N ARG A 69 -0.29 10.43 9.01
CA ARG A 69 0.16 9.74 10.21
C ARG A 69 1.67 9.53 10.25
N GLU A 70 2.27 9.01 9.18
CA GLU A 70 3.71 8.78 9.14
C GLU A 70 4.46 10.10 9.24
N THR A 71 3.95 11.15 8.60
CA THR A 71 4.53 12.49 8.71
C THR A 71 4.36 13.05 10.13
N TYR A 72 3.22 12.83 10.77
CA TYR A 72 2.99 13.24 12.17
C TYR A 72 3.97 12.53 13.13
N ARG A 73 4.27 11.25 12.89
CA ARG A 73 5.09 10.41 13.78
C ARG A 73 6.59 10.54 13.54
N GLN A 74 7.02 10.66 12.28
CA GLN A 74 8.43 10.57 11.87
C GLN A 74 8.91 11.80 11.08
N GLY A 75 8.04 12.79 10.86
CA GLY A 75 8.31 13.89 9.95
C GLY A 75 8.38 13.44 8.49
N VAL A 76 8.97 14.31 7.66
CA VAL A 76 9.06 14.14 6.21
C VAL A 76 9.79 12.84 5.86
N GLY A 77 10.88 12.49 6.56
CA GLY A 77 11.60 11.23 6.32
C GLY A 77 10.75 9.96 6.36
N GLY A 78 9.67 9.93 7.15
CA GLY A 78 8.76 8.79 7.25
C GLY A 78 7.97 8.48 5.97
N MET A 79 7.84 9.44 5.04
CA MET A 79 7.04 9.26 3.82
C MET A 79 7.70 8.38 2.76
N TRP A 80 9.00 8.09 2.86
CA TRP A 80 9.70 7.33 1.80
C TRP A 80 9.10 5.95 1.57
N ILE A 81 8.53 5.35 2.61
CA ILE A 81 7.76 4.09 2.48
C ILE A 81 6.54 4.24 1.56
N GLN A 82 5.90 5.41 1.52
CA GLN A 82 4.76 5.70 0.65
C GLN A 82 5.20 6.19 -0.74
N PHE A 83 6.41 6.79 -0.81
CA PHE A 83 7.04 7.27 -2.04
C PHE A 83 7.81 6.19 -2.80
N LEU A 84 7.93 4.96 -2.30
CA LEU A 84 8.66 3.87 -2.99
C LEU A 84 8.28 3.73 -4.46
N VAL A 85 6.98 3.81 -4.74
CA VAL A 85 6.45 3.62 -6.08
C VAL A 85 6.70 4.85 -6.97
N LEU A 86 7.10 6.00 -6.43
CA LEU A 86 7.53 7.16 -7.23
C LEU A 86 8.64 6.75 -8.21
N PHE A 87 9.68 6.09 -7.70
CA PHE A 87 10.80 5.60 -8.51
C PHE A 87 10.44 4.41 -9.41
N VAL A 88 9.38 3.68 -9.06
CA VAL A 88 8.87 2.55 -9.86
C VAL A 88 7.97 3.04 -11.00
N THR A 89 7.36 4.23 -10.87
CA THR A 89 6.38 4.76 -11.83
C THR A 89 6.87 4.79 -13.28
N PRO A 90 8.12 5.21 -13.57
CA PRO A 90 8.67 5.16 -14.92
C PRO A 90 8.61 3.76 -15.56
N PHE A 91 8.79 2.69 -14.79
CA PHE A 91 8.79 1.32 -15.29
C PHE A 91 7.41 0.84 -15.75
N TYR A 92 6.33 1.50 -15.31
CA TYR A 92 4.99 1.22 -15.86
C TYR A 92 4.89 1.52 -17.34
N TRP A 93 5.74 2.39 -17.89
CA TRP A 93 5.80 2.62 -19.34
C TRP A 93 6.03 1.32 -20.12
N ILE A 94 6.85 0.43 -19.54
CA ILE A 94 7.23 -0.85 -20.13
C ILE A 94 6.19 -1.91 -19.78
N THR A 95 5.80 -2.03 -18.52
CA THR A 95 4.91 -3.13 -18.09
C THR A 95 3.49 -2.96 -18.62
N SER A 96 2.94 -1.73 -18.66
CA SER A 96 1.63 -1.45 -19.25
C SER A 96 1.55 -1.82 -20.73
N LEU A 97 2.64 -1.57 -21.48
CA LEU A 97 2.76 -1.99 -22.88
C LEU A 97 2.63 -3.52 -22.99
N VAL A 98 3.45 -4.22 -22.22
CA VAL A 98 3.53 -5.68 -22.28
C VAL A 98 2.20 -6.29 -21.87
N PHE A 99 1.60 -5.83 -20.77
CA PHE A 99 0.31 -6.30 -20.28
C PHE A 99 -0.82 -6.03 -21.29
N ARG A 100 -0.80 -4.89 -21.98
CA ARG A 100 -1.76 -4.64 -23.06
C ARG A 100 -1.55 -5.60 -24.24
N ARG A 101 -0.30 -5.89 -24.62
CA ARG A 101 0.06 -6.70 -25.81
C ARG A 101 -0.04 -8.20 -25.60
N VAL A 102 0.06 -8.72 -24.38
CA VAL A 102 -0.17 -10.16 -24.16
C VAL A 102 -1.63 -10.58 -24.40
N ARG A 103 -2.58 -9.63 -24.43
CA ARG A 103 -4.02 -9.86 -24.72
C ARG A 103 -4.67 -10.80 -23.71
N LEU A 104 -4.22 -10.76 -22.47
CA LEU A 104 -4.73 -11.60 -21.38
C LEU A 104 -5.73 -10.82 -20.52
N THR A 105 -6.49 -11.56 -19.70
CA THR A 105 -7.44 -10.97 -18.76
C THR A 105 -6.84 -10.89 -17.36
N THR A 106 -6.12 -11.94 -16.95
CA THR A 106 -5.57 -12.08 -15.59
C THR A 106 -4.07 -12.38 -15.61
N LEU A 107 -3.38 -12.08 -14.52
CA LEU A 107 -1.99 -12.55 -14.34
C LEU A 107 -1.89 -14.07 -14.18
N GLY A 108 -2.95 -14.75 -13.72
CA GLY A 108 -3.00 -16.21 -13.72
C GLY A 108 -2.98 -16.80 -15.13
N ASP A 109 -3.63 -16.14 -16.10
CA ASP A 109 -3.54 -16.50 -17.51
C ASP A 109 -2.12 -16.34 -18.04
N TYR A 110 -1.40 -15.30 -17.59
CA TYR A 110 -0.01 -15.09 -17.98
C TYR A 110 0.85 -16.29 -17.56
N PHE A 111 0.72 -16.76 -16.32
CA PHE A 111 1.46 -17.93 -15.87
C PHE A 111 1.06 -19.21 -16.62
N THR A 112 -0.24 -19.37 -16.86
CA THR A 112 -0.77 -20.53 -17.59
C THR A 112 -0.26 -20.57 -19.02
N GLU A 113 -0.24 -19.43 -19.70
CA GLU A 113 0.20 -19.32 -21.07
C GLU A 113 1.73 -19.35 -21.16
N ARG A 114 2.47 -18.47 -20.47
CA ARG A 114 3.93 -18.39 -20.54
C ARG A 114 4.63 -19.71 -20.16
N PHE A 115 4.10 -20.45 -19.19
CA PHE A 115 4.74 -21.65 -18.66
C PHE A 115 4.01 -22.97 -18.99
N GLN A 116 2.90 -22.91 -19.73
CA GLN A 116 2.03 -24.05 -20.04
C GLN A 116 1.66 -24.85 -18.78
N SER A 117 1.36 -24.14 -17.69
CA SER A 117 1.18 -24.74 -16.36
C SER A 117 0.02 -24.11 -15.62
N LYS A 118 -1.15 -24.77 -15.70
CA LYS A 118 -2.36 -24.39 -14.92
C LYS A 118 -2.09 -24.32 -13.42
N PHE A 119 -1.21 -25.18 -12.90
CA PHE A 119 -0.82 -25.17 -11.48
C PHE A 119 -0.22 -23.83 -11.04
N VAL A 120 0.64 -23.21 -11.86
CA VAL A 120 1.31 -21.95 -11.48
C VAL A 120 0.33 -20.79 -11.55
N GLY A 121 -0.54 -20.77 -12.58
CA GLY A 121 -1.63 -19.81 -12.65
C GLY A 121 -2.63 -19.95 -11.49
N GLY A 122 -2.98 -21.18 -11.12
CA GLY A 122 -3.85 -21.48 -9.99
C GLY A 122 -3.22 -21.15 -8.64
N SER A 123 -1.92 -21.41 -8.44
CA SER A 123 -1.22 -21.04 -7.20
C SER A 123 -1.16 -19.52 -7.02
N PHE A 124 -0.89 -18.78 -8.10
CA PHE A 124 -0.98 -17.31 -8.09
C PHE A 124 -2.40 -16.84 -7.77
N ALA A 125 -3.42 -17.47 -8.34
CA ALA A 125 -4.83 -17.13 -8.08
C ALA A 125 -5.22 -17.35 -6.62
N ILE A 126 -4.96 -18.54 -6.05
CA ILE A 126 -5.23 -18.85 -4.63
C ILE A 126 -4.52 -17.84 -3.73
N PHE A 127 -3.24 -17.61 -4.00
CA PHE A 127 -2.42 -16.68 -3.24
C PHE A 127 -3.01 -15.25 -3.24
N THR A 128 -3.33 -14.72 -4.42
CA THR A 128 -3.87 -13.36 -4.57
C THR A 128 -5.24 -13.22 -3.92
N LEU A 129 -6.09 -14.25 -4.02
CA LEU A 129 -7.41 -14.25 -3.40
C LEU A 129 -7.33 -14.24 -1.87
N LEU A 130 -6.39 -14.98 -1.28
CA LEU A 130 -6.15 -14.94 0.18
C LEU A 130 -5.67 -13.55 0.62
N MET A 131 -4.71 -12.97 -0.11
CA MET A 131 -4.21 -11.62 0.18
C MET A 131 -5.28 -10.54 0.03
N THR A 132 -6.27 -10.76 -0.82
CA THR A 132 -7.37 -9.83 -1.03
C THR A 132 -8.24 -9.67 0.22
N PHE A 133 -8.49 -10.73 1.00
CA PHE A 133 -9.27 -10.57 2.23
C PHE A 133 -8.54 -9.66 3.22
N ILE A 134 -7.23 -9.86 3.36
CA ILE A 134 -6.37 -9.05 4.24
C ILE A 134 -6.34 -7.59 3.76
N GLY A 135 -6.08 -7.35 2.47
CA GLY A 135 -6.02 -6.00 1.89
C GLY A 135 -7.37 -5.29 1.88
N GLY A 136 -8.47 -6.00 1.61
CA GLY A 136 -9.82 -5.45 1.65
C GLY A 136 -10.24 -5.05 3.06
N GLY A 137 -9.93 -5.89 4.06
CA GLY A 137 -10.25 -5.60 5.46
C GLY A 137 -9.56 -4.36 6.01
N MET A 138 -8.32 -4.12 5.58
CA MET A 138 -7.61 -2.88 5.87
C MET A 138 -8.36 -1.63 5.41
N GLY A 139 -8.86 -1.63 4.17
CA GLY A 139 -9.63 -0.52 3.61
C GLY A 139 -10.90 -0.24 4.42
N TYR A 140 -11.65 -1.29 4.79
CA TYR A 140 -12.81 -1.16 5.67
C TYR A 140 -12.43 -0.56 7.03
N MET A 141 -11.40 -1.11 7.69
CA MET A 141 -10.96 -0.67 9.01
C MET A 141 -10.65 0.83 9.04
N VAL A 142 -9.86 1.32 8.07
CA VAL A 142 -9.46 2.74 8.04
C VAL A 142 -10.64 3.67 7.74
N ALA A 143 -11.53 3.26 6.82
CA ALA A 143 -12.75 4.01 6.56
C ALA A 143 -13.63 4.11 7.84
N GLY A 144 -13.75 3.02 8.60
CA GLY A 144 -14.50 3.01 9.86
C GLY A 144 -13.86 3.86 10.95
N LYS A 145 -12.54 3.74 11.17
CA LYS A 145 -11.80 4.58 12.13
C LYS A 145 -11.97 6.06 11.82
N THR A 146 -11.89 6.43 10.55
CA THR A 146 -12.07 7.83 10.15
C THR A 146 -13.50 8.31 10.37
N MET A 147 -14.49 7.49 10.04
CA MET A 147 -15.91 7.79 10.31
C MET A 147 -16.16 7.97 11.81
N MET A 148 -15.58 7.11 12.65
CA MET A 148 -15.67 7.23 14.10
C MET A 148 -15.06 8.54 14.61
N ALA A 149 -13.87 8.89 14.13
CA ALA A 149 -13.17 10.12 14.52
C ALA A 149 -13.94 11.41 14.16
N ILE A 150 -14.73 11.37 13.09
CA ILE A 150 -15.56 12.50 12.64
C ILE A 150 -16.92 12.55 13.36
N THR A 151 -17.36 11.43 13.94
CA THR A 151 -18.64 11.33 14.67
C THR A 151 -18.46 10.97 16.15
N PRO A 152 -17.61 11.68 16.92
CA PRO A 152 -17.44 11.40 18.34
C PRO A 152 -18.72 11.72 19.12
N LYS A 153 -19.02 10.92 20.14
CA LYS A 153 -20.05 11.26 21.12
C LYS A 153 -19.53 12.41 21.98
N PRO A 154 -20.30 13.49 22.15
CA PRO A 154 -19.94 14.56 23.05
C PRO A 154 -20.05 14.07 24.51
N ALA A 155 -19.30 14.70 25.42
CA ALA A 155 -19.10 14.20 26.79
C ALA A 155 -20.42 14.09 27.59
N GLU A 156 -21.42 14.88 27.21
CA GLU A 156 -22.75 14.93 27.80
C GLU A 156 -23.60 13.69 27.47
N VAL A 157 -23.30 13.01 26.36
CA VAL A 157 -24.05 11.85 25.85
C VAL A 157 -23.39 10.52 26.21
N LEU A 158 -22.14 10.55 26.69
CA LEU A 158 -21.42 9.36 27.16
C LEU A 158 -22.13 8.73 28.37
N THR A 159 -22.20 7.40 28.39
CA THR A 159 -22.61 6.69 29.61
C THR A 159 -21.55 6.86 30.71
N VAL A 160 -21.90 6.54 31.95
CA VAL A 160 -20.96 6.65 33.08
C VAL A 160 -19.74 5.75 32.85
N GLU A 161 -19.95 4.55 32.33
CA GLU A 161 -18.89 3.61 31.98
C GLU A 161 -18.01 4.15 30.84
N GLU A 162 -18.62 4.66 29.76
CA GLU A 162 -17.88 5.25 28.64
C GLU A 162 -17.02 6.44 29.09
N ARG A 163 -17.57 7.29 29.95
CA ARG A 163 -16.86 8.45 30.49
C ARG A 163 -15.65 8.01 31.34
N ASN A 164 -15.83 7.04 32.23
CA ASN A 164 -14.75 6.50 33.06
C ASN A 164 -13.61 5.95 32.21
N VAL A 165 -13.92 5.21 31.14
CA VAL A 165 -12.91 4.67 30.20
C VAL A 165 -12.10 5.78 29.53
N VAL A 166 -12.76 6.84 29.08
CA VAL A 166 -12.09 7.99 28.43
C VAL A 166 -11.24 8.77 29.44
N GLU A 167 -11.72 8.95 30.67
CA GLU A 167 -10.97 9.61 31.74
C GLU A 167 -9.75 8.80 32.16
N GLU A 168 -9.88 7.48 32.34
CA GLU A 168 -8.75 6.58 32.61
C GLU A 168 -7.73 6.58 31.47
N TYR A 169 -8.17 6.67 30.22
CA TYR A 169 -7.27 6.84 29.08
C TYR A 169 -6.51 8.16 29.15
N LYS A 170 -7.19 9.28 29.43
CA LYS A 170 -6.55 10.60 29.59
C LYS A 170 -5.55 10.61 30.75
N GLU A 171 -5.89 9.97 31.87
CA GLU A 171 -5.02 9.79 33.02
C GLU A 171 -3.75 9.03 32.64
N LEU A 172 -3.89 7.91 31.92
CA LEU A 172 -2.73 7.16 31.41
C LEU A 172 -1.81 8.01 30.54
N GLN A 173 -2.38 8.83 29.65
CA GLN A 173 -1.59 9.69 28.79
C GLN A 173 -0.85 10.78 29.59
N GLY A 174 -1.53 11.41 30.56
CA GLY A 174 -0.89 12.35 31.47
C GLY A 174 0.29 11.74 32.22
N LEU A 175 0.15 10.48 32.64
CA LEU A 175 1.23 9.74 33.28
C LEU A 175 2.37 9.38 32.32
N LYS A 176 2.08 9.08 31.05
CA LYS A 176 3.10 8.79 30.02
C LYS A 176 4.04 9.96 29.73
N ILE A 177 3.56 11.19 29.90
CA ILE A 177 4.35 12.41 29.67
C ILE A 177 5.44 12.57 30.74
N LEU A 178 5.18 12.12 31.98
CA LEU A 178 6.15 12.17 33.07
C LEU A 178 7.22 11.08 32.86
N ASP A 179 8.49 11.46 33.00
CA ASP A 179 9.61 10.51 32.99
C ASP A 179 9.54 9.57 34.21
N LEU A 180 10.18 8.39 34.11
CA LEU A 180 10.19 7.36 35.17
C LEU A 180 10.63 7.88 36.54
N GLY A 181 11.47 8.93 36.59
CA GLY A 181 11.94 9.57 37.82
C GLY A 181 11.07 10.72 38.32
N GLU A 182 10.09 11.17 37.55
CA GLU A 182 9.20 12.29 37.88
C GLU A 182 7.86 11.84 38.46
N ARG A 183 7.56 10.54 38.37
CA ARG A 183 6.33 9.94 38.92
C ARG A 183 6.53 9.61 40.39
N THR A 184 5.58 10.04 41.21
CA THR A 184 5.45 9.53 42.59
C THR A 184 5.15 8.02 42.58
N GLU A 185 5.46 7.30 43.66
CA GLU A 185 5.18 5.85 43.78
C GLU A 185 3.70 5.52 43.46
N THR A 186 2.77 6.34 43.93
CA THR A 186 1.33 6.20 43.65
C THR A 186 1.00 6.38 42.16
N GLN A 187 1.64 7.35 41.50
CA GLN A 187 1.46 7.59 40.06
C GLN A 187 2.05 6.45 39.23
N GLN A 188 3.17 5.87 39.67
CA GLN A 188 3.79 4.73 39.01
C GLN A 188 2.90 3.48 39.09
N GLN A 189 2.35 3.17 40.28
CA GLN A 189 1.38 2.08 40.43
C GLN A 189 0.11 2.30 39.59
N ARG A 190 -0.40 3.54 39.55
CA ARG A 190 -1.57 3.88 38.74
C ARG A 190 -1.27 3.77 37.24
N TYR A 191 -0.09 4.20 36.82
CA TYR A 191 0.39 4.04 35.46
C TYR A 191 0.44 2.56 35.06
N GLU A 192 0.98 1.68 35.89
CA GLU A 192 1.07 0.24 35.60
C GLU A 192 -0.32 -0.38 35.40
N VAL A 193 -1.28 -0.08 36.27
CA VAL A 193 -2.67 -0.56 36.14
C VAL A 193 -3.30 -0.07 34.85
N LEU A 194 -3.23 1.24 34.58
CA LEU A 194 -3.82 1.83 33.39
C LEU A 194 -3.13 1.37 32.12
N ASN A 195 -1.81 1.20 32.15
CA ASN A 195 -1.03 0.70 31.03
C ASN A 195 -1.39 -0.76 30.73
N GLN A 196 -1.59 -1.61 31.74
CA GLN A 196 -2.11 -2.96 31.55
C GLN A 196 -3.53 -2.98 30.95
N LYS A 197 -4.45 -2.13 31.45
CA LYS A 197 -5.79 -1.97 30.84
C LYS A 197 -5.69 -1.53 29.38
N ASN A 198 -4.78 -0.60 29.07
CA ASN A 198 -4.52 -0.14 27.71
C ASN A 198 -3.93 -1.25 26.82
N MET A 199 -2.99 -2.04 27.35
CA MET A 199 -2.43 -3.20 26.64
C MET A 199 -3.47 -4.28 26.35
N LYS A 200 -4.52 -4.38 27.18
CA LYS A 200 -5.69 -5.24 26.94
C LYS A 200 -6.75 -4.63 26.01
N GLY A 201 -6.57 -3.39 25.55
CA GLY A 201 -7.53 -2.69 24.70
C GLY A 201 -8.79 -2.19 25.42
N GLU A 202 -8.76 -2.13 26.76
CA GLU A 202 -9.91 -1.71 27.58
C GLU A 202 -10.06 -0.18 27.65
N LEU A 203 -8.96 0.55 27.44
CA LEU A 203 -8.96 2.02 27.41
C LEU A 203 -9.16 2.56 26.00
N ARG A 204 -9.92 3.65 25.87
CA ARG A 204 -10.23 4.30 24.58
C ARG A 204 -10.15 5.82 24.70
N SER A 205 -9.66 6.46 23.65
CA SER A 205 -9.55 7.93 23.58
C SER A 205 -10.89 8.63 23.41
N PHE A 206 -11.87 7.99 22.76
CA PHE A 206 -13.24 8.49 22.60
C PHE A 206 -14.23 7.36 22.25
N PHE A 207 -15.53 7.64 22.36
CA PHE A 207 -16.62 6.81 21.81
C PHE A 207 -17.29 7.55 20.67
N SER A 208 -17.85 6.83 19.70
CA SER A 208 -18.51 7.39 18.51
C SER A 208 -19.98 6.99 18.43
N TYR A 209 -20.79 7.82 17.76
CA TYR A 209 -22.15 7.44 17.35
C TYR A 209 -22.16 6.31 16.31
N THR A 210 -21.06 6.15 15.57
CA THR A 210 -20.92 5.15 14.52
C THR A 210 -20.40 3.85 15.11
N ASP A 211 -21.18 2.78 14.93
CA ASP A 211 -20.67 1.42 15.11
C ASP A 211 -19.88 0.99 13.87
N PRO A 212 -18.61 0.58 14.02
CA PRO A 212 -17.76 0.24 12.87
C PRO A 212 -18.28 -0.96 12.09
N VAL A 213 -18.88 -1.97 12.74
CA VAL A 213 -19.37 -3.18 12.08
C VAL A 213 -20.60 -2.87 11.23
N ILE A 214 -21.55 -2.11 11.78
CA ILE A 214 -22.74 -1.65 11.03
C ILE A 214 -22.30 -0.82 9.83
N PHE A 215 -21.33 0.07 10.02
CA PHE A 215 -20.76 0.87 8.95
C PHE A 215 -20.13 -0.01 7.87
N TYR A 216 -19.29 -1.00 8.22
CA TYR A 216 -18.67 -1.92 7.25
C TYR A 216 -19.71 -2.68 6.43
N ILE A 217 -20.78 -3.17 7.07
CA ILE A 217 -21.86 -3.90 6.40
C ILE A 217 -22.59 -2.98 5.42
N PHE A 218 -23.06 -1.81 5.89
CA PHE A 218 -23.80 -0.88 5.05
C PHE A 218 -22.99 -0.42 3.84
N TYR A 219 -21.77 0.05 4.09
CA TYR A 219 -20.83 0.48 3.07
C TYR A 219 -20.47 -0.66 2.11
N GLY A 220 -20.16 -1.86 2.64
CA GLY A 220 -19.80 -3.03 1.84
C GLY A 220 -20.93 -3.53 0.94
N VAL A 221 -22.18 -3.48 1.40
CA VAL A 221 -23.35 -3.82 0.59
C VAL A 221 -23.49 -2.85 -0.59
N ILE A 222 -23.33 -1.54 -0.37
CA ILE A 222 -23.37 -0.56 -1.45
C ILE A 222 -22.30 -0.87 -2.49
N VAL A 223 -21.06 -1.11 -2.05
CA VAL A 223 -19.94 -1.46 -2.93
C VAL A 223 -20.23 -2.72 -3.73
N ALA A 224 -20.71 -3.77 -3.07
CA ALA A 224 -21.05 -5.03 -3.73
C ALA A 224 -22.12 -4.83 -4.80
N VAL A 225 -23.21 -4.12 -4.48
CA VAL A 225 -24.35 -3.92 -5.39
C VAL A 225 -23.92 -3.22 -6.67
N TYR A 226 -23.28 -2.04 -6.58
CA TYR A 226 -22.92 -1.30 -7.80
C TYR A 226 -21.83 -2.02 -8.60
N THR A 227 -20.90 -2.71 -7.94
CA THR A 227 -19.81 -3.45 -8.60
C THR A 227 -20.34 -4.68 -9.33
N MET A 228 -21.23 -5.45 -8.70
CA MET A 228 -21.85 -6.64 -9.30
C MET A 228 -22.76 -6.27 -10.48
N MET A 229 -23.45 -5.13 -10.41
CA MET A 229 -24.27 -4.62 -11.50
C MET A 229 -23.40 -4.11 -12.65
N GLY A 230 -22.42 -3.28 -12.34
CA GLY A 230 -21.71 -2.44 -13.30
C GLY A 230 -20.45 -3.04 -13.92
N GLY A 231 -19.77 -3.97 -13.25
CA GLY A 231 -18.51 -4.54 -13.74
C GLY A 231 -17.38 -3.52 -13.91
N PHE A 232 -16.36 -3.87 -14.68
CA PHE A 232 -15.14 -3.05 -14.81
C PHE A 232 -15.35 -1.72 -15.52
N ARG A 233 -16.32 -1.65 -16.45
CA ARG A 233 -16.69 -0.38 -17.11
C ARG A 233 -17.29 0.62 -16.13
N ALA A 234 -18.15 0.14 -15.22
CA ALA A 234 -18.73 1.00 -14.21
C ALA A 234 -17.66 1.55 -13.27
N ALA A 235 -16.74 0.69 -12.80
CA ALA A 235 -15.60 1.10 -11.98
C ALA A 235 -14.82 2.25 -12.64
N ALA A 236 -14.48 2.14 -13.92
CA ALA A 236 -13.78 3.22 -14.64
C ALA A 236 -14.57 4.54 -14.72
N ILE A 237 -15.90 4.48 -14.80
CA ILE A 237 -16.77 5.67 -14.83
C ILE A 237 -16.89 6.28 -13.43
N THR A 238 -17.12 5.46 -12.41
CA THR A 238 -17.20 5.93 -11.01
C THR A 238 -15.88 6.52 -10.56
N ASP A 239 -14.75 5.91 -10.93
CA ASP A 239 -13.39 6.41 -10.63
C ASP A 239 -13.13 7.80 -11.23
N SER A 240 -13.76 8.13 -12.35
CA SER A 240 -13.62 9.47 -12.94
C SER A 240 -14.26 10.56 -12.06
N ILE A 241 -15.34 10.23 -11.35
CA ILE A 241 -16.02 11.14 -10.43
C ILE A 241 -15.34 11.09 -9.05
N GLN A 242 -15.06 9.89 -8.57
CA GLN A 242 -14.37 9.65 -7.30
C GLN A 242 -12.98 10.28 -7.31
N GLY A 243 -12.25 10.23 -8.43
CA GLY A 243 -10.98 10.92 -8.57
C GLY A 243 -11.07 12.43 -8.35
N VAL A 244 -12.11 13.10 -8.85
CA VAL A 244 -12.32 14.53 -8.57
C VAL A 244 -12.59 14.77 -7.09
N LEU A 245 -13.39 13.92 -6.45
CA LEU A 245 -13.65 13.98 -5.01
C LEU A 245 -12.36 13.77 -4.21
N ILE A 246 -11.50 12.85 -4.65
CA ILE A 246 -10.18 12.58 -4.06
C ILE A 246 -9.31 13.83 -4.08
N ILE A 247 -9.22 14.51 -5.22
CA ILE A 247 -8.45 15.75 -5.36
C ILE A 247 -8.98 16.82 -4.39
N ILE A 248 -10.30 17.00 -4.32
CA ILE A 248 -10.91 18.03 -3.48
C ILE A 248 -10.61 17.78 -1.99
N PHE A 249 -10.87 16.58 -1.47
CA PHE A 249 -10.66 16.31 -0.05
C PHE A 249 -9.17 16.33 0.32
N SER A 250 -8.28 15.95 -0.60
CA SER A 250 -6.83 15.98 -0.39
C SER A 250 -6.28 17.40 -0.19
N LEU A 251 -6.93 18.40 -0.78
CA LEU A 251 -6.46 19.79 -0.79
C LEU A 251 -7.17 20.68 0.23
N ILE A 252 -8.40 20.34 0.62
CA ILE A 252 -9.27 21.26 1.38
C ILE A 252 -8.73 21.63 2.77
N LEU A 253 -8.01 20.71 3.44
CA LEU A 253 -7.47 20.94 4.79
C LEU A 253 -6.26 21.87 4.80
N ILE A 254 -5.51 21.91 3.69
CA ILE A 254 -4.21 22.61 3.62
C ILE A 254 -4.32 24.12 3.80
N PRO A 255 -5.14 24.85 3.03
CA PRO A 255 -5.24 26.31 3.20
C PRO A 255 -5.83 26.68 4.58
N LEU A 256 -6.74 25.86 5.11
CA LEU A 256 -7.37 26.12 6.41
C LEU A 256 -6.39 25.92 7.56
N GLY A 257 -5.61 24.83 7.53
CA GLY A 257 -4.59 24.52 8.53
C GLY A 257 -3.43 25.51 8.52
N LEU A 258 -2.91 25.86 7.34
CA LEU A 258 -1.87 26.89 7.22
C LEU A 258 -2.35 28.25 7.72
N SER A 259 -3.59 28.64 7.40
CA SER A 259 -4.17 29.91 7.90
C SER A 259 -4.22 29.94 9.43
N LYS A 260 -4.57 28.83 10.07
CA LYS A 260 -4.57 28.70 11.55
C LYS A 260 -3.18 28.80 12.17
N LEU A 261 -2.15 28.33 11.47
CA LEU A 261 -0.76 28.40 11.93
C LEU A 261 -0.08 29.73 11.61
N GLY A 262 -0.70 30.63 10.83
CA GLY A 262 -0.06 31.88 10.39
C GLY A 262 0.80 31.71 9.14
N GLY A 263 0.58 30.67 8.35
CA GLY A 263 1.31 30.37 7.11
C GLY A 263 2.48 29.41 7.33
N PHE A 264 3.39 29.38 6.35
CA PHE A 264 4.57 28.51 6.40
C PHE A 264 5.59 28.93 7.49
N GLU A 265 5.73 30.23 7.76
CA GLU A 265 6.60 30.72 8.84
C GLU A 265 6.14 30.19 10.21
N GLY A 266 4.84 30.26 10.50
CA GLY A 266 4.30 29.71 11.74
C GLY A 266 4.33 28.18 11.81
N LEU A 267 4.31 27.49 10.67
CA LEU A 267 4.55 26.04 10.60
C LEU A 267 6.00 25.72 11.03
N HIS A 268 7.00 26.43 10.49
CA HIS A 268 8.40 26.24 10.86
C HIS A 268 8.70 26.66 12.32
N ALA A 269 7.95 27.61 12.88
CA ALA A 269 8.08 28.00 14.28
C ALA A 269 7.52 26.95 15.27
N THR A 270 6.60 26.09 14.82
CA THR A 270 5.89 25.11 15.69
C THR A 270 6.34 23.67 15.50
N VAL A 271 6.84 23.31 14.32
CA VAL A 271 7.23 21.93 13.99
C VAL A 271 8.76 21.77 14.15
N PRO A 272 9.24 20.68 14.79
CA PRO A 272 10.67 20.43 14.93
C PRO A 272 11.43 20.40 13.58
N ALA A 273 12.59 21.05 13.49
CA ALA A 273 13.37 21.15 12.25
C ALA A 273 13.73 19.79 11.62
N PHE A 274 14.06 18.80 12.44
CA PHE A 274 14.36 17.44 11.95
C PHE A 274 13.17 16.79 11.22
N GLN A 275 11.94 17.22 11.51
CA GLN A 275 10.75 16.71 10.81
C GLN A 275 10.60 17.28 9.40
N PHE A 276 11.35 18.32 9.01
CA PHE A 276 11.37 18.81 7.63
C PHE A 276 12.48 18.16 6.78
N GLU A 277 13.41 17.42 7.41
CA GLU A 277 14.50 16.75 6.70
C GLU A 277 13.96 15.63 5.79
N LEU A 278 14.27 15.72 4.48
CA LEU A 278 13.74 14.78 3.50
C LEU A 278 14.09 13.33 3.80
N PHE A 279 15.33 13.03 4.20
CA PHE A 279 15.76 11.66 4.51
C PHE A 279 15.69 11.34 6.01
N GLY A 280 15.05 12.24 6.79
CA GLY A 280 15.07 12.25 8.25
C GLY A 280 16.47 12.44 8.82
N SER A 281 16.56 12.54 10.15
CA SER A 281 17.86 12.46 10.81
C SER A 281 18.36 11.02 10.75
N VAL A 282 19.62 10.84 10.34
CA VAL A 282 20.26 9.54 10.04
C VAL A 282 20.19 8.56 11.23
N THR A 283 19.90 9.04 12.43
CA THR A 283 19.85 8.26 13.67
C THR A 283 18.44 7.91 14.16
N LEU A 284 17.41 8.68 13.80
CA LEU A 284 16.02 8.44 14.22
C LEU A 284 15.16 7.81 13.11
N SER A 285 15.51 8.03 11.85
CA SER A 285 14.76 7.50 10.70
C SER A 285 15.19 6.08 10.37
N GLU A 286 14.23 5.16 10.25
CA GLU A 286 14.47 3.81 9.71
C GLU A 286 14.86 3.83 8.21
N TYR A 287 14.73 4.99 7.55
CA TYR A 287 14.73 5.14 6.09
C TYR A 287 15.90 5.97 5.57
N GLY A 288 17.13 5.60 5.93
CA GLY A 288 18.33 6.11 5.25
C GLY A 288 18.27 5.87 3.73
N TRP A 289 19.03 6.64 2.94
CA TRP A 289 18.99 6.58 1.47
C TRP A 289 19.20 5.17 0.90
N TYR A 290 20.05 4.36 1.53
CA TYR A 290 20.32 2.98 1.15
C TYR A 290 19.12 2.06 1.43
N THR A 291 18.37 2.31 2.51
CA THR A 291 17.11 1.63 2.80
C THR A 291 16.06 1.97 1.75
N VAL A 292 15.94 3.25 1.38
CA VAL A 292 15.03 3.71 0.32
C VAL A 292 15.37 3.04 -1.01
N PHE A 293 16.66 2.95 -1.35
CA PHE A 293 17.11 2.26 -2.56
C PHE A 293 16.80 0.76 -2.53
N ALA A 294 17.05 0.08 -1.40
CA ALA A 294 16.71 -1.35 -1.24
C ALA A 294 15.20 -1.60 -1.37
N MET A 295 14.39 -0.75 -0.76
CA MET A 295 12.92 -0.81 -0.85
C MET A 295 12.44 -0.55 -2.28
N PHE A 296 13.06 0.40 -3.01
CA PHE A 296 12.80 0.61 -4.43
C PHE A 296 13.09 -0.67 -5.24
N CYS A 297 14.25 -1.30 -5.04
CA CYS A 297 14.58 -2.56 -5.71
C CYS A 297 13.53 -3.63 -5.43
N SER A 298 13.17 -3.84 -4.16
CA SER A 298 12.13 -4.81 -3.78
C SER A 298 10.79 -4.49 -4.42
N GLN A 299 10.36 -3.21 -4.38
CA GLN A 299 9.06 -2.80 -4.89
C GLN A 299 8.98 -2.89 -6.41
N LEU A 300 10.07 -2.62 -7.12
CA LEU A 300 10.16 -2.78 -8.57
C LEU A 300 9.84 -4.23 -8.97
N ILE A 301 10.27 -5.21 -8.16
CA ILE A 301 9.96 -6.62 -8.38
C ILE A 301 8.52 -6.93 -7.98
N SER A 302 8.08 -6.55 -6.78
CA SER A 302 6.75 -6.89 -6.25
C SER A 302 5.59 -6.31 -7.07
N ILE A 303 5.72 -5.09 -7.59
CA ILE A 303 4.56 -4.33 -8.07
C ILE A 303 3.89 -4.94 -9.31
N VAL A 304 4.63 -5.67 -10.14
CA VAL A 304 4.11 -6.25 -11.38
C VAL A 304 3.22 -7.47 -11.13
N ALA A 305 3.28 -8.02 -9.92
CA ALA A 305 2.46 -9.14 -9.48
C ALA A 305 1.08 -8.72 -8.94
N VAL A 306 0.78 -7.42 -8.89
CA VAL A 306 -0.53 -6.92 -8.47
C VAL A 306 -1.58 -7.30 -9.52
N ALA A 307 -2.58 -8.10 -9.12
CA ALA A 307 -3.59 -8.69 -10.00
C ALA A 307 -4.29 -7.69 -10.94
N THR A 308 -4.62 -6.50 -10.42
CA THR A 308 -5.35 -5.48 -11.18
C THR A 308 -4.58 -5.00 -12.41
N MET A 309 -3.24 -4.97 -12.39
CA MET A 309 -2.40 -4.38 -13.44
C MET A 309 -2.63 -4.98 -14.83
N MET A 310 -2.84 -6.30 -14.93
CA MET A 310 -3.13 -6.96 -16.20
C MET A 310 -4.50 -6.53 -16.74
N GLN A 311 -5.49 -6.40 -15.86
CA GLN A 311 -6.85 -6.03 -16.22
C GLN A 311 -6.96 -4.56 -16.64
N THR A 312 -6.33 -3.63 -15.90
CA THR A 312 -6.29 -2.19 -16.23
C THR A 312 -5.62 -1.96 -17.58
N ALA A 313 -4.43 -2.55 -17.78
CA ALA A 313 -3.75 -2.44 -19.07
C ALA A 313 -4.54 -3.16 -20.18
N GLY A 314 -5.14 -4.32 -19.88
CA GLY A 314 -5.90 -5.12 -20.83
C GLY A 314 -7.19 -4.47 -21.33
N SER A 315 -7.82 -3.59 -20.52
CA SER A 315 -9.06 -2.88 -20.84
C SER A 315 -8.85 -1.63 -21.70
N ALA A 316 -7.60 -1.19 -21.90
CA ALA A 316 -7.30 0.00 -22.67
C ALA A 316 -7.53 -0.21 -24.18
N THR A 317 -7.95 0.85 -24.89
CA THR A 317 -8.16 0.79 -26.35
C THR A 317 -6.91 0.39 -27.11
N ASN A 318 -5.77 0.97 -26.74
CA ASN A 318 -4.46 0.71 -27.34
C ASN A 318 -3.34 0.90 -26.31
N GLU A 319 -2.10 0.65 -26.72
CA GLU A 319 -0.93 0.75 -25.87
C GLU A 319 -0.69 2.14 -25.31
N ASN A 320 -0.97 3.19 -26.08
CA ASN A 320 -0.80 4.56 -25.61
C ASN A 320 -1.86 4.90 -24.56
N SER A 321 -3.10 4.43 -24.70
CA SER A 321 -4.12 4.58 -23.66
C SER A 321 -3.71 3.90 -22.36
N ALA A 322 -3.14 2.69 -22.43
CA ALA A 322 -2.62 1.98 -21.25
C ALA A 322 -1.43 2.73 -20.60
N ARG A 323 -0.44 3.11 -21.40
CA ARG A 323 0.78 3.80 -20.94
C ARG A 323 0.49 5.15 -20.29
N PHE A 324 -0.18 6.05 -21.01
CA PHE A 324 -0.47 7.38 -20.50
C PHE A 324 -1.49 7.36 -19.36
N GLY A 325 -2.43 6.42 -19.39
CA GLY A 325 -3.39 6.25 -18.31
C GLY A 325 -2.72 5.85 -17.00
N ILE A 326 -1.93 4.78 -17.01
CA ILE A 326 -1.21 4.32 -15.81
C ILE A 326 -0.24 5.39 -15.32
N ILE A 327 0.62 5.93 -16.19
CA ILE A 327 1.63 6.92 -15.75
C ILE A 327 0.97 8.20 -15.24
N GLY A 328 -0.02 8.72 -15.96
CA GLY A 328 -0.69 9.95 -15.58
C GLY A 328 -1.40 9.81 -14.23
N GLY A 329 -2.18 8.75 -14.05
CA GLY A 329 -2.89 8.51 -12.79
C GLY A 329 -1.94 8.30 -11.60
N MET A 330 -0.87 7.54 -11.82
CA MET A 330 0.14 7.30 -10.79
C MET A 330 0.91 8.57 -10.42
N PHE A 331 1.26 9.45 -11.37
CA PHE A 331 1.90 10.72 -11.02
C PHE A 331 0.96 11.69 -10.33
N LEU A 332 -0.32 11.77 -10.73
CA LEU A 332 -1.29 12.62 -10.05
C LEU A 332 -1.42 12.23 -8.57
N LYS A 333 -1.47 10.94 -8.26
CA LYS A 333 -1.41 10.46 -6.87
C LYS A 333 -0.20 11.03 -6.14
N ARG A 334 0.99 11.01 -6.75
CA ARG A 334 2.24 11.43 -6.10
C ARG A 334 2.31 12.93 -5.87
N VAL A 335 1.68 13.72 -6.74
CA VAL A 335 1.47 15.15 -6.50
C VAL A 335 0.54 15.37 -5.29
N LEU A 336 -0.58 14.65 -5.20
CA LEU A 336 -1.51 14.78 -4.07
C LEU A 336 -0.92 14.33 -2.73
N MET A 337 -0.02 13.35 -2.74
CA MET A 337 0.69 12.97 -1.52
C MET A 337 1.45 14.14 -0.91
N LEU A 338 1.97 15.10 -1.69
CA LEU A 338 2.61 16.31 -1.14
C LEU A 338 1.65 17.08 -0.23
N SER A 339 0.38 17.15 -0.60
CA SER A 339 -0.66 17.76 0.23
C SER A 339 -0.90 16.96 1.52
N TRP A 340 -0.93 15.62 1.46
CA TRP A 340 -1.10 14.80 2.68
C TRP A 340 0.11 14.87 3.62
N ILE A 341 1.32 15.02 3.06
CA ILE A 341 2.53 15.28 3.83
C ILE A 341 2.39 16.59 4.58
N LEU A 342 2.00 17.66 3.85
CA LEU A 342 1.78 18.96 4.46
C LEU A 342 0.66 18.92 5.50
N ALA A 343 -0.40 18.13 5.29
CA ALA A 343 -1.42 17.90 6.30
C ALA A 343 -0.85 17.27 7.58
N GLY A 344 0.09 16.32 7.45
CA GLY A 344 0.78 15.74 8.59
C GLY A 344 1.63 16.75 9.37
N LEU A 345 2.39 17.61 8.68
CA LEU A 345 3.14 18.69 9.31
C LEU A 345 2.21 19.71 10.00
N ILE A 346 1.11 20.08 9.35
CA ILE A 346 0.07 20.93 9.94
C ILE A 346 -0.51 20.28 11.20
N ALA A 347 -0.75 18.97 11.17
CA ALA A 347 -1.26 18.25 12.35
C ALA A 347 -0.26 18.31 13.51
N VAL A 348 1.05 18.21 13.25
CA VAL A 348 2.09 18.40 14.27
C VAL A 348 2.01 19.81 14.84
N GLY A 349 1.98 20.84 13.99
CA GLY A 349 1.93 22.23 14.43
C GLY A 349 0.67 22.57 15.23
N LEU A 350 -0.48 21.98 14.90
CA LEU A 350 -1.75 22.26 15.58
C LEU A 350 -2.00 21.41 16.83
N TYR A 351 -1.48 20.18 16.87
CA TYR A 351 -1.90 19.17 17.84
C TYR A 351 -0.76 18.39 18.48
N SER A 352 0.48 18.90 18.45
CA SER A 352 1.60 18.30 19.18
C SER A 352 1.21 18.02 20.64
N GLY A 353 1.47 16.80 21.13
CA GLY A 353 1.14 16.36 22.49
C GLY A 353 -0.35 16.08 22.77
N GLN A 354 -1.27 16.36 21.84
CA GLN A 354 -2.71 16.16 22.05
C GLN A 354 -3.22 14.86 21.40
N ILE A 355 -2.64 14.47 20.26
CA ILE A 355 -3.05 13.29 19.49
C ILE A 355 -2.15 12.10 19.84
N HIS A 356 -2.73 11.16 20.58
CA HIS A 356 -2.03 9.98 21.09
C HIS A 356 -2.11 8.77 20.14
N ASP A 357 -3.16 8.73 19.32
CA ASP A 357 -3.25 7.81 18.18
C ASP A 357 -3.07 8.62 16.89
N PRO A 358 -1.88 8.56 16.27
CA PRO A 358 -1.60 9.26 15.02
C PRO A 358 -2.58 8.91 13.87
N ASP A 359 -3.23 7.74 13.88
CA ASP A 359 -4.25 7.37 12.88
C ASP A 359 -5.44 8.36 12.88
N LEU A 360 -5.66 9.06 14.00
CA LEU A 360 -6.77 10.00 14.17
C LEU A 360 -6.46 11.42 13.68
N ALA A 361 -5.20 11.74 13.37
CA ALA A 361 -4.78 13.10 13.02
C ALA A 361 -5.62 13.72 11.90
N TRP A 362 -5.88 12.96 10.84
CA TRP A 362 -6.72 13.40 9.74
C TRP A 362 -8.17 13.70 10.16
N GLY A 363 -8.74 12.85 11.03
CA GLY A 363 -10.10 13.00 11.55
C GLY A 363 -10.26 14.25 12.41
N TYR A 364 -9.29 14.50 13.29
CA TYR A 364 -9.26 15.71 14.13
C TYR A 364 -9.18 16.97 13.27
N MET A 365 -8.24 17.03 12.32
CA MET A 365 -8.15 18.15 11.37
C MET A 365 -9.47 18.36 10.61
N SER A 366 -10.08 17.28 10.13
CA SER A 366 -11.33 17.36 9.37
C SER A 366 -12.47 17.94 10.21
N ARG A 367 -12.58 17.52 11.48
CA ARG A 367 -13.61 18.00 12.39
C ARG A 367 -13.40 19.46 12.80
N ASP A 368 -12.16 19.83 13.12
CA ASP A 368 -11.87 21.13 13.71
C ASP A 368 -11.71 22.25 12.68
N LEU A 369 -11.35 21.91 11.44
CA LEU A 369 -11.11 22.89 10.37
C LEU A 369 -12.30 23.06 9.42
N LEU A 370 -13.11 22.02 9.20
CA LEU A 370 -14.17 22.05 8.19
C LEU A 370 -15.51 22.54 8.75
N MET A 371 -16.22 23.30 7.92
CA MET A 371 -17.60 23.71 8.20
C MET A 371 -18.60 22.60 7.83
N PRO A 372 -19.83 22.64 8.38
CA PRO A 372 -20.91 21.75 7.95
C PRO A 372 -21.11 21.74 6.43
N GLY A 373 -21.35 20.56 5.87
CA GLY A 373 -21.39 20.29 4.43
C GLY A 373 -20.03 19.85 3.86
N PHE A 374 -18.94 20.51 4.28
CA PHE A 374 -17.58 20.11 3.87
C PHE A 374 -17.08 18.87 4.62
N ILE A 375 -17.58 18.61 5.82
CA ILE A 375 -17.36 17.35 6.54
C ILE A 375 -17.98 16.19 5.75
N GLY A 376 -19.21 16.34 5.26
CA GLY A 376 -19.85 15.35 4.40
C GLY A 376 -19.10 15.13 3.09
N LEU A 377 -18.58 16.20 2.48
CA LEU A 377 -17.73 16.10 1.29
C LEU A 377 -16.42 15.36 1.56
N MET A 378 -15.79 15.61 2.72
CA MET A 378 -14.61 14.88 3.20
C MET A 378 -14.92 13.39 3.36
N LEU A 379 -16.02 13.05 4.04
CA LEU A 379 -16.46 11.67 4.20
C LEU A 379 -16.72 10.99 2.86
N VAL A 380 -17.41 11.65 1.94
CA VAL A 380 -17.62 11.16 0.57
C VAL A 380 -16.28 10.90 -0.13
N GLY A 381 -15.30 11.80 0.00
CA GLY A 381 -13.97 11.64 -0.60
C GLY A 381 -13.21 10.42 -0.07
N ILE A 382 -13.24 10.20 1.24
CA ILE A 382 -12.64 9.04 1.91
C ILE A 382 -13.35 7.76 1.47
N LEU A 383 -14.67 7.74 1.48
CA LEU A 383 -15.44 6.59 0.99
C LEU A 383 -15.12 6.30 -0.48
N ALA A 384 -15.14 7.33 -1.33
CA ALA A 384 -14.83 7.25 -2.77
C ALA A 384 -13.46 6.63 -3.04
N ALA A 385 -12.42 7.06 -2.34
CA ALA A 385 -11.08 6.51 -2.46
C ALA A 385 -11.06 5.00 -2.16
N ASN A 386 -11.67 4.58 -1.05
CA ASN A 386 -11.72 3.15 -0.70
C ASN A 386 -12.59 2.34 -1.68
N MET A 387 -13.71 2.91 -2.14
CA MET A 387 -14.64 2.25 -3.07
C MET A 387 -13.97 1.91 -4.42
N SER A 388 -13.24 2.87 -5.02
CA SER A 388 -12.51 2.70 -6.29
C SER A 388 -11.44 1.58 -6.26
N SER A 389 -10.96 1.25 -5.06
CA SER A 389 -9.96 0.21 -4.87
C SER A 389 -10.64 -1.15 -4.69
N LEU A 390 -11.67 -1.20 -3.84
CA LEU A 390 -12.44 -2.41 -3.58
C LEU A 390 -13.17 -2.91 -4.82
N ASP A 391 -13.74 -2.04 -5.66
CA ASP A 391 -14.46 -2.46 -6.85
C ASP A 391 -13.55 -3.07 -7.92
N ALA A 392 -12.48 -2.39 -8.32
CA ALA A 392 -11.54 -2.83 -9.33
C ALA A 392 -10.83 -4.12 -8.89
N MET A 393 -10.39 -4.19 -7.63
CA MET A 393 -9.81 -5.42 -7.08
C MET A 393 -10.81 -6.57 -7.08
N SER A 394 -12.05 -6.34 -6.64
CA SER A 394 -13.06 -7.41 -6.59
C SER A 394 -13.42 -7.95 -7.98
N VAL A 395 -13.53 -7.09 -8.99
CA VAL A 395 -13.79 -7.52 -10.37
C VAL A 395 -12.57 -8.27 -10.94
N SER A 396 -11.35 -7.80 -10.65
CA SER A 396 -10.10 -8.48 -11.05
C SER A 396 -9.99 -9.88 -10.44
N ASN A 397 -10.25 -9.98 -9.14
CA ASN A 397 -10.19 -11.21 -8.38
C ASN A 397 -11.28 -12.20 -8.80
N SER A 398 -12.47 -11.71 -9.14
CA SER A 398 -13.50 -12.53 -9.75
C SER A 398 -13.04 -13.13 -11.08
N ALA A 399 -12.42 -12.33 -11.96
CA ALA A 399 -11.86 -12.82 -13.22
C ALA A 399 -10.77 -13.88 -12.97
N LEU A 400 -9.89 -13.62 -12.00
CA LEU A 400 -8.81 -14.51 -11.59
C LEU A 400 -9.33 -15.84 -11.06
N PHE A 401 -10.35 -15.82 -10.19
CA PHE A 401 -11.00 -17.02 -9.68
C PHE A 401 -11.63 -17.83 -10.82
N ILE A 402 -12.41 -17.19 -11.69
CA ILE A 402 -13.09 -17.89 -12.77
C ILE A 402 -12.08 -18.57 -13.69
N ARG A 403 -11.14 -17.80 -14.24
CA ARG A 403 -10.27 -18.27 -15.32
C ARG A 403 -9.20 -19.25 -14.85
N ASN A 404 -8.74 -19.12 -13.60
CA ASN A 404 -7.59 -19.86 -13.11
C ASN A 404 -7.93 -20.95 -12.09
N LEU A 405 -9.13 -20.93 -11.50
CA LEU A 405 -9.58 -21.95 -10.55
C LEU A 405 -10.87 -22.64 -11.00
N TYR A 406 -11.91 -21.88 -11.33
CA TYR A 406 -13.24 -22.44 -11.59
C TYR A 406 -13.38 -23.09 -12.98
N GLU A 407 -13.12 -22.37 -14.06
CA GLU A 407 -13.21 -22.84 -15.45
C GLU A 407 -12.30 -24.06 -15.73
N PRO A 408 -11.06 -24.13 -15.22
CA PRO A 408 -10.22 -25.33 -15.38
C PRO A 408 -10.84 -26.61 -14.80
N ILE A 409 -11.68 -26.49 -13.76
CA ILE A 409 -12.35 -27.61 -13.10
C ILE A 409 -13.73 -27.86 -13.72
N PHE A 410 -14.47 -26.80 -14.04
CA PHE A 410 -15.81 -26.83 -14.62
C PHE A 410 -15.83 -26.14 -16.01
N PRO A 411 -15.29 -26.79 -17.05
CA PRO A 411 -15.17 -26.20 -18.38
C PRO A 411 -16.52 -26.16 -19.13
N LYS A 412 -16.56 -25.36 -20.21
CA LYS A 412 -17.67 -25.29 -21.19
C LYS A 412 -19.03 -24.88 -20.58
N LYS A 413 -19.03 -23.99 -19.59
CA LYS A 413 -20.27 -23.35 -19.12
C LYS A 413 -20.61 -22.13 -20.00
N SER A 414 -21.85 -21.65 -19.91
CA SER A 414 -22.28 -20.47 -20.65
C SER A 414 -21.67 -19.19 -20.09
N GLU A 415 -21.56 -18.15 -20.91
CA GLU A 415 -21.14 -16.80 -20.47
C GLU A 415 -21.97 -16.30 -19.28
N GLN A 416 -23.29 -16.49 -19.32
CA GLN A 416 -24.19 -16.12 -18.23
C GLN A 416 -23.87 -16.84 -16.91
N HIS A 417 -23.47 -18.12 -16.98
CA HIS A 417 -23.04 -18.88 -15.80
C HIS A 417 -21.75 -18.28 -15.22
N TYR A 418 -20.75 -17.99 -16.06
CA TYR A 418 -19.51 -17.37 -15.59
C TYR A 418 -19.74 -15.96 -15.02
N LEU A 419 -20.65 -15.17 -15.60
CA LEU A 419 -21.05 -13.87 -15.04
C LEU A 419 -21.72 -14.01 -13.68
N LEU A 420 -22.61 -14.98 -13.49
CA LEU A 420 -23.26 -15.24 -12.20
C LEU A 420 -22.25 -15.67 -11.13
N VAL A 421 -21.33 -16.59 -11.48
CA VAL A 421 -20.24 -17.01 -10.59
C VAL A 421 -19.38 -15.79 -10.24
N GLY A 422 -19.04 -14.95 -11.21
CA GLY A 422 -18.20 -13.79 -10.97
C GLY A 422 -18.80 -12.77 -10.02
N ARG A 423 -20.08 -12.45 -10.20
CA ARG A 423 -20.85 -11.61 -9.27
C ARG A 423 -20.86 -12.21 -7.86
N THR A 424 -21.01 -13.53 -7.74
CA THR A 424 -20.97 -14.21 -6.43
C THR A 424 -19.60 -14.08 -5.76
N VAL A 425 -18.51 -14.25 -6.53
CA VAL A 425 -17.14 -14.12 -6.02
C VAL A 425 -16.87 -12.69 -5.56
N ILE A 426 -17.39 -11.66 -6.24
CA ILE A 426 -17.30 -10.26 -5.79
C ILE A 426 -17.93 -10.11 -4.39
N GLY A 427 -19.17 -10.59 -4.22
CA GLY A 427 -19.87 -10.53 -2.93
C GLY A 427 -19.12 -11.25 -1.82
N VAL A 428 -18.64 -12.48 -2.08
CA VAL A 428 -17.84 -13.26 -1.12
C VAL A 428 -16.52 -12.56 -0.79
N SER A 429 -15.87 -11.91 -1.77
CA SER A 429 -14.60 -11.22 -1.56
C SER A 429 -14.75 -10.01 -0.65
N LEU A 430 -15.80 -9.22 -0.85
CA LEU A 430 -16.10 -8.06 0.00
C LEU A 430 -16.51 -8.48 1.41
N LEU A 431 -17.34 -9.53 1.55
CA LEU A 431 -17.69 -10.09 2.86
C LEU A 431 -16.46 -10.66 3.60
N GLY A 432 -15.55 -11.32 2.88
CA GLY A 432 -14.27 -11.79 3.43
C GLY A 432 -13.40 -10.63 3.91
N GLY A 433 -13.40 -9.51 3.19
CA GLY A 433 -12.75 -8.26 3.63
C GLY A 433 -13.34 -7.72 4.94
N ILE A 434 -14.66 -7.66 5.07
CA ILE A 434 -15.33 -7.26 6.33
C ILE A 434 -14.94 -8.20 7.47
N GLY A 435 -14.95 -9.51 7.23
CA GLY A 435 -14.51 -10.50 8.20
C GLY A 435 -13.07 -10.27 8.65
N ALA A 436 -12.16 -10.05 7.71
CA ALA A 436 -10.77 -9.70 8.04
C ALA A 436 -10.68 -8.42 8.87
N ALA A 437 -11.41 -7.35 8.51
CA ALA A 437 -11.40 -6.08 9.24
C ALA A 437 -11.73 -6.21 10.75
N MET A 438 -12.49 -7.24 11.14
CA MET A 438 -12.86 -7.50 12.53
C MET A 438 -11.75 -8.14 13.37
N PHE A 439 -10.72 -8.72 12.73
CA PHE A 439 -9.60 -9.39 13.41
C PHE A 439 -8.28 -8.62 13.29
N VAL A 440 -8.31 -7.47 12.62
CA VAL A 440 -7.11 -6.64 12.40
C VAL A 440 -7.12 -5.50 13.40
N ASP A 441 -6.32 -5.62 14.45
CA ASP A 441 -6.16 -4.54 15.45
C ASP A 441 -5.01 -3.59 15.11
N ASN A 442 -3.99 -4.07 14.37
CA ASN A 442 -2.79 -3.31 14.05
C ASN A 442 -2.49 -3.26 12.55
N LEU A 443 -2.72 -2.09 11.96
CA LEU A 443 -2.50 -1.78 10.56
C LEU A 443 -1.03 -1.99 10.12
N LEU A 444 -0.06 -1.69 10.99
CA LEU A 444 1.38 -1.75 10.68
C LEU A 444 1.90 -3.17 10.48
N GLU A 445 1.36 -4.15 11.19
CA GLU A 445 1.84 -5.54 11.09
C GLU A 445 1.45 -6.18 9.76
N ILE A 446 0.27 -5.84 9.25
CA ILE A 446 -0.23 -6.35 7.97
C ILE A 446 0.47 -5.71 6.77
N PHE A 447 0.82 -4.42 6.86
CA PHE A 447 1.54 -3.73 5.80
C PHE A 447 2.87 -4.41 5.43
N LYS A 448 3.58 -5.01 6.40
CA LYS A 448 4.84 -5.74 6.14
C LYS A 448 4.65 -6.94 5.22
N TYR A 449 3.50 -7.61 5.30
CA TYR A 449 3.15 -8.74 4.44
C TYR A 449 2.75 -8.29 3.03
N LEU A 450 2.08 -7.14 2.90
CA LEU A 450 1.66 -6.60 1.60
C LEU A 450 2.84 -6.24 0.68
N ILE A 451 4.00 -5.89 1.24
CA ILE A 451 5.20 -5.53 0.45
C ILE A 451 6.01 -6.77 0.07
N SER A 452 6.18 -7.69 1.02
CA SER A 452 7.15 -8.78 0.92
C SER A 452 6.65 -9.95 0.08
N ILE A 453 5.35 -10.28 0.16
CA ILE A 453 4.86 -11.52 -0.44
C ILE A 453 4.59 -11.41 -1.97
N PRO A 454 4.12 -10.28 -2.55
CA PRO A 454 4.01 -10.18 -4.00
C PRO A 454 5.34 -10.35 -4.76
N ALA A 455 6.49 -10.14 -4.10
CA ALA A 455 7.82 -10.36 -4.67
C ALA A 455 8.03 -11.79 -5.21
N ILE A 456 7.38 -12.79 -4.57
CA ILE A 456 7.42 -14.21 -4.97
C ILE A 456 7.03 -14.37 -6.44
N PHE A 457 5.98 -13.67 -6.87
CA PHE A 457 5.49 -13.77 -8.25
C PHE A 457 6.04 -12.67 -9.16
N GLY A 458 6.61 -11.62 -8.60
CA GLY A 458 7.20 -10.51 -9.33
C GLY A 458 8.41 -10.92 -10.19
N ALA A 459 9.36 -11.65 -9.59
CA ALA A 459 10.55 -12.13 -10.27
C ALA A 459 10.26 -13.02 -11.49
N PRO A 460 9.38 -14.05 -11.42
CA PRO A 460 9.06 -14.86 -12.59
C PRO A 460 8.27 -14.09 -13.66
N ILE A 461 7.52 -13.03 -13.32
CA ILE A 461 6.89 -12.15 -14.31
C ILE A 461 7.96 -11.35 -15.07
N TRP A 462 8.86 -10.67 -14.36
CA TRP A 462 9.95 -9.91 -14.98
C TRP A 462 10.83 -10.77 -15.87
N LEU A 463 11.33 -11.91 -15.37
CA LEU A 463 12.13 -12.83 -16.17
C LEU A 463 11.32 -13.48 -17.29
N GLY A 464 10.03 -13.80 -17.08
CA GLY A 464 9.22 -14.41 -18.12
C GLY A 464 8.94 -13.48 -19.30
N ILE A 465 8.87 -12.16 -19.05
CA ILE A 465 8.76 -11.12 -20.09
C ILE A 465 10.08 -10.94 -20.85
N CYS A 466 11.22 -11.03 -20.16
CA CYS A 466 12.51 -10.63 -20.75
C CYS A 466 13.40 -11.80 -21.19
N TRP A 467 13.19 -13.02 -20.68
CA TRP A 467 14.13 -14.13 -20.82
C TRP A 467 13.46 -15.44 -21.25
N ARG A 468 13.85 -15.95 -22.42
CA ARG A 468 13.28 -17.18 -23.01
C ARG A 468 13.56 -18.43 -22.18
N ARG A 469 14.73 -18.49 -21.56
CA ARG A 469 15.24 -19.72 -20.94
C ARG A 469 14.48 -20.11 -19.67
N LEU A 470 13.80 -19.16 -19.02
CA LEU A 470 13.03 -19.38 -17.80
C LEU A 470 12.06 -20.56 -17.94
N THR A 471 12.28 -21.58 -17.10
CA THR A 471 11.54 -22.85 -17.14
C THR A 471 10.41 -22.88 -16.13
N LYS A 472 9.36 -23.64 -16.43
CA LYS A 472 8.24 -23.87 -15.49
C LYS A 472 8.69 -24.53 -14.18
N THR A 473 9.73 -25.35 -14.21
CA THR A 473 10.27 -26.04 -13.03
C THR A 473 11.00 -25.05 -12.11
N ALA A 474 11.76 -24.12 -12.69
CA ALA A 474 12.40 -23.04 -11.94
C ALA A 474 11.37 -22.21 -11.18
N VAL A 475 10.28 -21.79 -11.85
CA VAL A 475 9.21 -21.02 -11.20
C VAL A 475 8.52 -21.79 -10.08
N LYS A 476 8.24 -23.10 -10.25
CA LYS A 476 7.62 -23.90 -9.19
C LYS A 476 8.50 -24.01 -7.95
N ILE A 477 9.81 -24.24 -8.15
CA ILE A 477 10.77 -24.38 -7.04
C ILE A 477 10.95 -23.04 -6.35
N GLU A 478 11.14 -21.96 -7.10
CA GLU A 478 11.27 -20.61 -6.54
C GLU A 478 10.03 -20.20 -5.76
N VAL A 479 8.83 -20.33 -6.31
CA VAL A 479 7.58 -20.03 -5.59
C VAL A 479 7.49 -20.83 -4.30
N GLY A 480 7.84 -22.12 -4.31
CA GLY A 480 7.82 -22.97 -3.10
C GLY A 480 8.83 -22.51 -2.04
N VAL A 481 10.07 -22.23 -2.44
CA VAL A 481 11.13 -21.80 -1.53
C VAL A 481 10.84 -20.40 -0.97
N CYS A 482 10.46 -19.45 -1.82
CA CYS A 482 10.16 -18.08 -1.40
C CYS A 482 8.88 -18.02 -0.56
N PHE A 483 7.86 -18.85 -0.84
CA PHE A 483 6.68 -18.95 0.04
C PHE A 483 7.05 -19.51 1.41
N LEU A 484 7.91 -20.52 1.46
CA LEU A 484 8.43 -21.06 2.72
C LEU A 484 9.20 -19.99 3.52
N LEU A 485 10.10 -19.24 2.87
CA LEU A 485 10.93 -18.23 3.53
C LEU A 485 10.17 -16.95 3.91
N PHE A 486 9.29 -16.45 3.05
CA PHE A 486 8.65 -15.14 3.25
C PHE A 486 7.31 -15.23 3.97
N ALA A 487 6.62 -16.37 3.90
CA ALA A 487 5.30 -16.55 4.50
C ALA A 487 5.28 -17.61 5.62
N ILE A 488 5.86 -18.80 5.42
CA ILE A 488 5.73 -19.89 6.40
C ILE A 488 6.66 -19.71 7.60
N ILE A 489 7.98 -19.66 7.39
CA ILE A 489 8.98 -19.60 8.47
C ILE A 489 8.76 -18.40 9.40
N PRO A 490 8.53 -17.17 8.90
CA PRO A 490 8.33 -16.01 9.75
C PRO A 490 7.18 -16.15 10.76
N ASN A 491 6.12 -16.87 10.36
CA ASN A 491 4.94 -17.11 11.19
C ASN A 491 5.07 -18.38 12.03
N LEU A 492 5.66 -19.44 11.48
CA LEU A 492 5.85 -20.71 12.16
C LEU A 492 6.81 -20.55 13.34
N PHE A 493 7.93 -19.84 13.16
CA PHE A 493 8.93 -19.67 14.22
C PHE A 493 8.41 -18.78 15.35
N LEU A 494 7.51 -17.84 15.05
CA LEU A 494 6.79 -17.08 16.08
C LEU A 494 5.82 -17.96 16.89
N GLY A 495 5.28 -19.04 16.30
CA GLY A 495 4.39 -19.97 16.99
C GLY A 495 5.11 -21.07 17.79
N LEU A 496 6.43 -21.17 17.70
CA LEU A 496 7.20 -22.26 18.29
C LEU A 496 8.10 -21.77 19.43
N ASP A 497 7.86 -22.27 20.65
CA ASP A 497 8.58 -21.85 21.85
C ASP A 497 10.10 -22.05 21.75
N TRP A 498 10.52 -23.16 21.12
CA TRP A 498 11.95 -23.44 20.93
C TRP A 498 12.64 -22.37 20.09
N ALA A 499 11.96 -21.79 19.09
CA ALA A 499 12.54 -20.77 18.24
C ALA A 499 12.57 -19.42 18.97
N ARG A 500 11.49 -19.09 19.70
CA ARG A 500 11.40 -17.84 20.47
C ARG A 500 12.33 -17.75 21.66
N THR A 501 12.84 -18.87 22.16
CA THR A 501 13.73 -18.92 23.33
C THR A 501 15.15 -19.32 22.99
N ASN A 502 15.46 -19.59 21.71
CA ASN A 502 16.80 -19.98 21.27
C ASN A 502 17.78 -18.79 21.39
N PRO A 503 18.85 -18.89 22.21
CA PRO A 503 19.83 -17.81 22.36
C PRO A 503 20.43 -17.31 21.04
N ASP A 504 20.63 -18.20 20.06
CA ASP A 504 21.18 -17.85 18.74
C ASP A 504 20.24 -16.95 17.93
N PHE A 505 18.93 -16.98 18.22
CA PHE A 505 17.93 -16.14 17.57
C PHE A 505 17.62 -14.85 18.36
N LEU A 506 18.07 -14.77 19.61
CA LEU A 506 17.83 -13.64 20.51
C LEU A 506 18.95 -12.59 20.48
N VAL A 507 19.87 -12.71 19.53
CA VAL A 507 20.96 -11.75 19.35
C VAL A 507 20.40 -10.38 18.96
N GLN A 508 20.95 -9.33 19.57
CA GLN A 508 20.60 -7.94 19.34
C GLN A 508 21.78 -7.15 18.77
N THR A 509 21.46 -6.02 18.16
CA THR A 509 22.44 -5.01 17.73
C THR A 509 22.94 -4.19 18.92
N GLU A 510 24.07 -3.48 18.75
CA GLU A 510 24.62 -2.62 19.80
C GLU A 510 23.81 -1.31 19.93
N GLY A 511 23.42 -0.95 21.15
CA GLY A 511 22.82 0.34 21.47
C GLY A 511 23.90 1.43 21.61
N TYR A 512 23.60 2.65 21.20
CA TYR A 512 24.54 3.78 21.27
C TYR A 512 23.81 5.11 21.50
N SER A 513 24.49 6.07 22.16
CA SER A 513 23.98 7.43 22.30
C SER A 513 24.44 8.32 21.14
N HIS A 514 23.57 9.24 20.73
CA HIS A 514 23.88 10.21 19.69
C HIS A 514 23.40 11.60 20.08
N VAL A 515 24.31 12.58 20.01
CA VAL A 515 24.00 13.99 20.29
C VAL A 515 23.76 14.70 18.96
N PHE A 516 22.62 15.36 18.80
CA PHE A 516 22.35 16.21 17.64
C PHE A 516 22.11 17.66 18.03
N LYS A 517 22.52 18.58 17.14
CA LYS A 517 22.22 20.01 17.23
C LYS A 517 20.92 20.30 16.50
N THR A 518 19.99 20.98 17.15
CA THR A 518 18.71 21.42 16.56
C THR A 518 18.43 22.88 16.93
N PRO A 519 17.75 23.66 16.08
CA PRO A 519 17.17 24.93 16.51
C PRO A 519 16.10 24.71 17.58
N ALA A 520 16.00 25.63 18.53
CA ALA A 520 15.04 25.62 19.62
C ALA A 520 13.62 25.95 19.13
N LEU A 521 12.63 25.24 19.69
CA LEU A 521 11.21 25.43 19.40
C LEU A 521 10.54 26.36 20.42
N ASN A 522 9.30 26.78 20.16
CA ASN A 522 8.48 27.53 21.13
C ASN A 522 8.48 26.85 22.51
N GLU A 523 8.30 25.52 22.54
CA GLU A 523 8.31 24.73 23.77
C GLU A 523 9.69 24.76 24.47
N ASP A 524 10.80 24.74 23.72
CA ASP A 524 12.13 24.83 24.32
C ASP A 524 12.39 26.22 24.93
N VAL A 525 11.81 27.29 24.38
CA VAL A 525 11.85 28.64 24.96
C VAL A 525 10.95 28.74 26.19
N GLU A 526 9.72 28.21 26.12
CA GLU A 526 8.78 28.16 27.24
C GLU A 526 9.35 27.37 28.44
N LEU A 527 10.09 26.29 28.17
CA LEU A 527 10.78 25.48 29.17
C LEU A 527 12.14 26.05 29.60
N GLY A 528 12.55 27.22 29.07
CA GLY A 528 13.81 27.89 29.42
C GLY A 528 15.07 27.17 28.94
N ARG A 529 14.95 26.20 28.01
CA ARG A 529 16.07 25.49 27.37
C ARG A 529 16.79 26.36 26.33
N ALA A 530 16.15 27.43 25.87
CA ALA A 530 16.66 28.41 24.91
C ALA A 530 16.13 29.82 25.20
N THR A 531 16.79 30.83 24.65
CA THR A 531 16.42 32.25 24.86
C THR A 531 15.43 32.73 23.81
N ALA A 532 15.61 32.26 22.58
CA ALA A 532 14.74 32.56 21.45
C ALA A 532 14.52 31.31 20.58
N VAL A 533 13.40 31.30 19.87
CA VAL A 533 13.10 30.28 18.85
C VAL A 533 14.19 30.37 17.78
N GLY A 534 14.79 29.24 17.43
CA GLY A 534 15.91 29.16 16.50
C GLY A 534 17.30 29.06 17.13
N ASP A 535 17.46 29.27 18.45
CA ASP A 535 18.74 29.08 19.15
C ASP A 535 19.25 27.63 19.00
N SER A 536 20.55 27.41 18.79
CA SER A 536 21.10 26.06 18.66
C SER A 536 21.18 25.34 20.02
N ILE A 537 20.48 24.22 20.17
CA ILE A 537 20.52 23.34 21.34
C ILE A 537 21.04 21.95 20.99
N GLU A 538 21.75 21.31 21.92
CA GLU A 538 22.21 19.92 21.81
C GLU A 538 21.23 18.99 22.56
N LYS A 539 20.74 17.95 21.89
CA LYS A 539 19.90 16.89 22.47
C LYS A 539 20.59 15.54 22.29
N GLU A 540 20.83 14.85 23.40
CA GLU A 540 21.32 13.46 23.38
C GLU A 540 20.12 12.50 23.30
N VAL A 541 20.18 11.54 22.38
CA VAL A 541 19.18 10.47 22.27
C VAL A 541 19.86 9.10 22.28
N TRP A 542 19.36 8.22 23.13
CA TRP A 542 19.75 6.82 23.19
C TRP A 542 19.02 6.00 22.13
N ILE A 543 19.77 5.26 21.32
CA ILE A 543 19.21 4.34 20.31
C ILE A 543 19.19 2.93 20.90
N GLU A 544 17.99 2.38 21.04
CA GLU A 544 17.80 1.04 21.62
C GLU A 544 18.34 -0.09 20.71
N PRO A 545 18.96 -1.13 21.30
CA PRO A 545 19.25 -2.39 20.63
C PRO A 545 18.04 -2.99 19.91
N LYS A 546 18.21 -3.35 18.64
CA LYS A 546 17.20 -4.07 17.87
C LYS A 546 17.56 -5.54 17.72
N GLY A 547 16.57 -6.43 17.79
CA GLY A 547 16.73 -7.85 17.49
C GLY A 547 17.17 -8.09 16.04
N VAL A 548 18.09 -9.04 15.85
CA VAL A 548 18.63 -9.40 14.53
C VAL A 548 17.67 -10.31 13.77
N PHE A 549 17.20 -11.38 14.42
CA PHE A 549 16.35 -12.41 13.81
C PHE A 549 14.87 -12.31 14.20
N PHE A 550 14.55 -11.66 15.31
CA PHE A 550 13.18 -11.30 15.68
C PHE A 550 13.01 -9.79 15.65
N GLU A 551 11.80 -9.33 15.32
CA GLU A 551 11.48 -7.91 15.31
C GLU A 551 11.77 -7.23 16.66
N LYS A 552 11.47 -7.93 17.76
CA LYS A 552 11.78 -7.51 19.11
C LYS A 552 12.37 -8.67 19.90
N VAL A 553 13.35 -8.37 20.73
CA VAL A 553 13.86 -9.27 21.77
C VAL A 553 13.60 -8.55 23.08
N VAL A 554 12.77 -9.15 23.92
CA VAL A 554 12.34 -8.56 25.19
C VAL A 554 12.51 -9.56 26.32
N ARG A 555 12.38 -9.11 27.56
CA ARG A 555 12.28 -10.01 28.71
C ARG A 555 10.91 -10.66 28.79
N GLN A 556 10.87 -11.93 29.19
CA GLN A 556 9.62 -12.65 29.39
C GLN A 556 8.79 -12.04 30.54
N ASN A 557 9.46 -11.65 31.62
CA ASN A 557 8.91 -10.82 32.68
C ASN A 557 9.60 -9.44 32.65
N PRO A 558 8.88 -8.36 32.27
CA PRO A 558 9.44 -7.01 32.23
C PRO A 558 9.90 -6.48 33.60
N GLU A 559 9.33 -6.98 34.69
CA GLU A 559 9.62 -6.52 36.06
C GLU A 559 10.87 -7.18 36.66
N ASP A 560 11.39 -8.23 36.02
CA ASP A 560 12.56 -8.98 36.48
C ASP A 560 13.72 -8.79 35.51
N ALA A 561 14.76 -8.08 35.98
CA ALA A 561 15.97 -7.78 35.21
C ALA A 561 16.84 -9.02 34.93
N ASP A 562 16.56 -10.16 35.53
CA ASP A 562 17.23 -11.44 35.25
C ASP A 562 16.33 -12.40 34.46
N SER A 563 15.10 -11.96 34.12
CA SER A 563 14.17 -12.77 33.34
C SER A 563 14.72 -13.13 31.96
N PRO A 564 14.53 -14.38 31.49
CA PRO A 564 15.01 -14.82 30.20
C PRO A 564 14.44 -13.97 29.07
N LEU A 565 15.27 -13.76 28.04
CA LEU A 565 14.86 -13.08 26.83
C LEU A 565 13.95 -13.98 25.98
N ILE A 566 13.04 -13.34 25.25
CA ILE A 566 12.12 -13.99 24.34
C ILE A 566 11.95 -13.16 23.07
N GLY A 567 11.91 -13.85 21.94
CA GLY A 567 11.66 -13.28 20.62
C GLY A 567 10.17 -12.98 20.46
N MET A 568 9.86 -11.78 19.96
CA MET A 568 8.51 -11.34 19.65
C MET A 568 8.44 -10.67 18.28
N GLY A 569 7.27 -10.75 17.65
CA GLY A 569 7.03 -10.23 16.31
C GLY A 569 7.60 -11.13 15.21
N ARG A 570 7.58 -10.64 13.98
CA ARG A 570 7.95 -11.43 12.79
C ARG A 570 9.40 -11.94 12.91
N PHE A 571 9.62 -13.22 12.59
CA PHE A 571 10.96 -13.76 12.42
C PHE A 571 11.53 -13.41 11.04
N GLU A 572 12.74 -12.85 11.02
CA GLU A 572 13.44 -12.31 9.86
C GLU A 572 14.22 -13.43 9.14
N ALA A 573 13.47 -14.33 8.49
CA ALA A 573 14.02 -15.49 7.77
C ALA A 573 15.05 -15.10 6.70
N GLU A 574 14.93 -13.92 6.11
CA GLU A 574 15.88 -13.38 5.13
C GLU A 574 17.26 -13.14 5.75
N ILE A 575 17.30 -12.50 6.93
CA ILE A 575 18.54 -12.24 7.67
C ILE A 575 19.14 -13.57 8.14
N TRP A 576 18.30 -14.50 8.59
CA TRP A 576 18.72 -15.84 8.98
C TRP A 576 19.41 -16.59 7.84
N VAL A 577 18.83 -16.65 6.65
CA VAL A 577 19.47 -17.30 5.49
C VAL A 577 20.76 -16.61 5.10
N MET A 578 20.82 -15.27 5.14
CA MET A 578 22.05 -14.54 4.86
C MET A 578 23.15 -14.81 5.90
N SER A 579 22.78 -15.03 7.17
CA SER A 579 23.75 -15.33 8.24
C SER A 579 24.49 -16.65 8.02
N TRP A 580 23.90 -17.61 7.29
CA TRP A 580 24.55 -18.89 6.94
C TRP A 580 25.80 -18.71 6.08
N PHE A 581 25.94 -17.55 5.43
CA PHE A 581 27.11 -17.19 4.63
C PHE A 581 28.18 -16.45 5.45
N GLY A 582 28.07 -16.43 6.78
CA GLY A 582 29.06 -15.85 7.69
C GLY A 582 28.95 -14.33 7.87
N ILE A 583 27.80 -13.74 7.54
CA ILE A 583 27.56 -12.30 7.74
C ILE A 583 27.17 -12.05 9.19
N ASP A 584 27.96 -11.23 9.89
CA ASP A 584 27.66 -10.77 11.25
C ASP A 584 26.79 -9.52 11.24
N PHE A 585 25.52 -9.70 11.60
CA PHE A 585 24.50 -8.65 11.62
C PHE A 585 24.42 -7.90 12.96
N THR A 586 25.19 -8.28 13.99
CA THR A 586 25.15 -7.59 15.30
C THR A 586 25.67 -6.15 15.25
N LYS A 587 26.55 -5.87 14.29
CA LYS A 587 27.15 -4.56 14.07
C LYS A 587 26.32 -3.67 13.13
N PHE A 588 25.21 -4.18 12.61
CA PHE A 588 24.41 -3.44 11.64
C PHE A 588 23.50 -2.46 12.38
N SER A 589 23.32 -1.27 11.79
CA SER A 589 22.26 -0.38 12.25
C SER A 589 20.88 -0.94 11.93
N LYS A 590 19.85 -0.43 12.61
CA LYS A 590 18.44 -0.74 12.32
C LYS A 590 18.09 -0.60 10.84
N ALA A 591 18.55 0.48 10.21
CA ALA A 591 18.32 0.75 8.80
C ALA A 591 19.07 -0.23 7.89
N GLN A 592 20.31 -0.62 8.24
CA GLN A 592 21.08 -1.61 7.46
C GLN A 592 20.44 -3.00 7.50
N LEU A 593 19.90 -3.43 8.63
CA LEU A 593 19.12 -4.68 8.73
C LEU A 593 17.90 -4.64 7.80
N VAL A 594 17.14 -3.55 7.84
CA VAL A 594 15.95 -3.37 6.99
C VAL A 594 16.34 -3.37 5.51
N ALA A 595 17.40 -2.67 5.13
CA ALA A 595 17.90 -2.63 3.75
C ALA A 595 18.34 -4.02 3.26
N SER A 596 19.08 -4.76 4.10
CA SER A 596 19.55 -6.12 3.78
C SER A 596 18.38 -7.07 3.48
N ARG A 597 17.32 -7.00 4.29
CA ARG A 597 16.10 -7.77 4.05
C ARG A 597 15.44 -7.43 2.70
N PHE A 598 15.26 -6.15 2.39
CA PHE A 598 14.64 -5.75 1.12
C PHE A 598 15.48 -6.15 -0.10
N PHE A 599 16.82 -6.09 0.00
CA PHE A 599 17.68 -6.61 -1.05
C PHE A 599 17.55 -8.12 -1.23
N PHE A 600 17.46 -8.86 -0.13
CA PHE A 600 17.23 -10.30 -0.20
C PHE A 600 15.91 -10.61 -0.92
N ILE A 601 14.82 -9.95 -0.53
CA ILE A 601 13.51 -10.10 -1.17
C ILE A 601 13.57 -9.75 -2.66
N ALA A 602 14.31 -8.70 -3.03
CA ALA A 602 14.44 -8.26 -4.42
C ALA A 602 15.20 -9.25 -5.31
N PHE A 603 16.31 -9.81 -4.82
CA PHE A 603 17.28 -10.51 -5.66
C PHE A 603 17.33 -12.02 -5.46
N PHE A 604 17.02 -12.52 -4.26
CA PHE A 604 17.06 -13.96 -3.97
C PHE A 604 16.16 -14.80 -4.89
N PRO A 605 14.91 -14.38 -5.23
CA PRO A 605 14.10 -15.10 -6.19
C PRO A 605 14.80 -15.28 -7.55
N PHE A 606 15.47 -14.25 -8.06
CA PHE A 606 16.19 -14.32 -9.34
C PHE A 606 17.34 -15.33 -9.29
N LEU A 607 18.07 -15.43 -8.18
CA LEU A 607 19.14 -16.40 -8.02
C LEU A 607 18.63 -17.84 -8.20
N ILE A 608 17.50 -18.18 -7.57
CA ILE A 608 16.88 -19.50 -7.73
C ILE A 608 16.42 -19.70 -9.18
N LEU A 609 15.74 -18.70 -9.76
CA LEU A 609 15.23 -18.80 -11.13
C LEU A 609 16.37 -19.03 -12.14
N PHE A 610 17.49 -18.31 -12.04
CA PHE A 610 18.64 -18.52 -12.92
C PHE A 610 19.26 -19.89 -12.72
N ALA A 611 19.60 -20.26 -11.47
CA ALA A 611 20.25 -21.53 -11.17
C ALA A 611 19.44 -22.74 -11.64
N VAL A 612 18.16 -22.80 -11.26
CA VAL A 612 17.30 -23.94 -11.63
C VAL A 612 16.97 -23.95 -13.11
N SER A 613 16.78 -22.78 -13.74
CA SER A 613 16.51 -22.68 -15.18
C SER A 613 17.67 -23.21 -16.02
N MET A 614 18.92 -22.95 -15.62
CA MET A 614 20.10 -23.48 -16.30
C MET A 614 20.19 -25.02 -16.21
N LEU A 615 19.78 -25.60 -15.07
CA LEU A 615 19.83 -27.04 -14.82
C LEU A 615 18.63 -27.84 -15.40
N THR A 616 17.58 -27.15 -15.86
CA THR A 616 16.33 -27.79 -16.32
C THR A 616 16.12 -27.69 -17.83
N ARG A 617 15.29 -28.56 -18.40
CA ARG A 617 15.05 -28.60 -19.86
C ARG A 617 14.47 -27.28 -20.40
N PRO A 618 14.98 -26.74 -21.52
CA PRO A 618 14.43 -25.53 -22.13
C PRO A 618 12.94 -25.66 -22.49
N PRO A 619 12.16 -24.57 -22.44
CA PRO A 619 10.77 -24.57 -22.90
C PRO A 619 10.68 -24.78 -24.42
N SER A 620 9.50 -25.19 -24.90
CA SER A 620 9.23 -25.38 -26.33
C SER A 620 9.44 -24.08 -27.12
N LYS A 621 10.26 -24.13 -28.18
CA LYS A 621 10.55 -22.97 -29.03
C LYS A 621 9.28 -22.40 -29.68
N ALA A 622 8.45 -23.26 -30.28
CA ALA A 622 7.23 -22.84 -30.98
C ALA A 622 6.24 -22.12 -30.05
N HIS A 623 6.11 -22.62 -28.81
CA HIS A 623 5.29 -21.98 -27.79
C HIS A 623 5.80 -20.58 -27.42
N LEU A 624 7.11 -20.45 -27.21
CA LEU A 624 7.73 -19.17 -26.90
C LEU A 624 7.66 -18.19 -28.07
N ASP A 625 7.82 -18.66 -29.30
CA ASP A 625 7.71 -17.82 -30.50
C ASP A 625 6.31 -17.21 -30.63
N TYR A 626 5.27 -17.96 -30.28
CA TYR A 626 3.91 -17.44 -30.19
C TYR A 626 3.75 -16.40 -29.06
N PHE A 627 4.20 -16.73 -27.85
CA PHE A 627 4.09 -15.86 -26.69
C PHE A 627 4.82 -14.51 -26.90
N TYR A 628 6.08 -14.56 -27.32
CA TYR A 628 6.86 -13.35 -27.59
C TYR A 628 6.38 -12.66 -28.86
N GLY A 629 5.88 -13.40 -29.86
CA GLY A 629 5.19 -12.83 -31.02
C GLY A 629 4.11 -11.83 -30.59
N LYS A 630 3.24 -12.20 -29.65
CA LYS A 630 2.23 -11.28 -29.10
C LYS A 630 2.80 -10.00 -28.50
N ILE A 631 3.89 -10.10 -27.74
CA ILE A 631 4.55 -8.95 -27.08
C ILE A 631 5.15 -7.98 -28.13
N PHE A 632 5.67 -8.52 -29.24
CA PHE A 632 6.27 -7.73 -30.31
C PHE A 632 5.27 -7.28 -31.39
N THR A 633 4.03 -7.76 -31.37
CA THR A 633 2.95 -7.34 -32.27
C THR A 633 2.11 -6.23 -31.65
N PRO A 634 2.12 -5.00 -32.21
CA PRO A 634 1.22 -3.94 -31.79
C PRO A 634 -0.26 -4.32 -31.93
N ILE A 635 -1.11 -3.77 -31.08
CA ILE A 635 -2.56 -3.99 -31.14
C ILE A 635 -3.12 -3.43 -32.44
N GLN A 636 -3.93 -4.22 -33.14
CA GLN A 636 -4.63 -3.77 -34.34
C GLN A 636 -6.05 -3.26 -34.02
N PRO A 637 -6.64 -2.37 -34.85
CA PRO A 637 -7.97 -1.79 -34.60
C PRO A 637 -9.09 -2.83 -34.60
N THR A 638 -8.99 -3.87 -35.43
CA THR A 638 -9.99 -4.94 -35.52
C THR A 638 -9.44 -6.26 -34.99
N ILE A 639 -10.32 -7.06 -34.40
CA ILE A 639 -9.96 -8.38 -33.83
C ILE A 639 -9.36 -9.31 -34.89
N GLU A 640 -9.89 -9.28 -36.11
CA GLU A 640 -9.43 -10.16 -37.18
C GLU A 640 -8.05 -9.76 -37.73
N GLU A 641 -7.77 -8.46 -37.85
CA GLU A 641 -6.41 -7.98 -38.18
C GLU A 641 -5.42 -8.30 -37.06
N ASP A 642 -5.83 -8.16 -35.81
CA ASP A 642 -4.99 -8.41 -34.65
C ASP A 642 -4.56 -9.89 -34.58
N LYS A 643 -5.51 -10.81 -34.76
CA LYS A 643 -5.23 -12.25 -34.85
C LYS A 643 -4.27 -12.57 -35.99
N ARG A 644 -4.47 -11.98 -37.18
CA ARG A 644 -3.59 -12.19 -38.33
C ARG A 644 -2.17 -11.66 -38.07
N ALA A 645 -2.04 -10.47 -37.49
CA ALA A 645 -0.75 -9.87 -37.19
C ALA A 645 0.05 -10.69 -36.15
N VAL A 646 -0.62 -11.23 -35.13
CA VAL A 646 0.00 -12.12 -34.14
C VAL A 646 0.43 -13.43 -34.80
N ALA A 647 -0.45 -14.06 -35.58
CA ALA A 647 -0.14 -15.32 -36.26
C ALA A 647 1.03 -15.19 -37.24
N TYR A 648 1.09 -14.08 -37.99
CA TYR A 648 2.23 -13.75 -38.85
C TYR A 648 3.52 -13.61 -38.04
N THR A 649 3.51 -12.80 -36.98
CA THR A 649 4.70 -12.57 -36.16
C THR A 649 5.20 -13.87 -35.50
N ALA A 650 4.28 -14.72 -35.03
CA ALA A 650 4.59 -16.01 -34.41
C ALA A 650 5.18 -17.04 -35.40
N SER A 651 4.73 -17.02 -36.67
CA SER A 651 5.25 -17.89 -37.72
C SER A 651 6.52 -17.37 -38.39
N ASN A 652 6.83 -16.07 -38.22
CA ASN A 652 8.02 -15.41 -38.73
C ASN A 652 8.88 -14.82 -37.58
N PRO A 653 9.45 -15.64 -36.69
CA PRO A 653 10.20 -15.14 -35.51
C PRO A 653 11.43 -14.29 -35.89
N ASP A 654 12.00 -14.48 -37.08
CA ASP A 654 13.10 -13.63 -37.59
C ASP A 654 12.68 -12.17 -37.78
N SER A 655 11.39 -11.89 -38.00
CA SER A 655 10.85 -10.51 -38.07
C SER A 655 10.99 -9.75 -36.75
N ILE A 656 11.12 -10.47 -35.63
CA ILE A 656 11.32 -9.91 -34.29
C ILE A 656 12.81 -9.62 -34.06
N ARG A 657 13.72 -10.42 -34.65
CA ARG A 657 15.16 -10.39 -34.36
C ARG A 657 15.76 -8.98 -34.46
N THR A 658 15.40 -8.20 -35.48
CA THR A 658 15.89 -6.83 -35.69
C THR A 658 15.35 -5.81 -34.68
N LYS A 659 14.20 -6.12 -34.05
CA LYS A 659 13.54 -5.29 -33.03
C LYS A 659 14.09 -5.52 -31.63
N LYS A 660 14.90 -6.57 -31.40
CA LYS A 660 15.49 -6.89 -30.10
C LYS A 660 16.75 -6.07 -29.83
N LEU A 661 16.96 -5.70 -28.57
CA LEU A 661 18.20 -5.08 -28.11
C LEU A 661 19.40 -6.04 -28.24
N PHE A 662 19.16 -7.34 -28.00
CA PHE A 662 20.16 -8.42 -28.09
C PHE A 662 19.68 -9.53 -29.05
N PRO A 663 19.83 -9.34 -30.38
CA PRO A 663 19.20 -10.20 -31.40
C PRO A 663 19.51 -11.69 -31.31
N ASP A 664 20.75 -12.04 -30.95
CA ASP A 664 21.26 -13.43 -30.96
C ASP A 664 21.34 -14.05 -29.56
N SER A 665 20.51 -13.56 -28.65
CA SER A 665 20.49 -14.00 -27.25
C SER A 665 19.13 -14.57 -26.85
N ASN A 666 19.07 -15.16 -25.66
CA ASN A 666 17.81 -15.58 -25.04
C ASN A 666 17.02 -14.40 -24.43
N TRP A 667 17.47 -13.15 -24.61
CA TRP A 667 16.79 -11.95 -24.11
C TRP A 667 15.84 -11.38 -25.16
N GLU A 668 14.65 -11.00 -24.70
CA GLU A 668 13.52 -10.53 -25.50
C GLU A 668 13.21 -9.04 -25.27
N LEU A 669 14.21 -8.28 -24.83
CA LEU A 669 14.11 -6.85 -24.64
C LEU A 669 14.00 -6.15 -26.00
N ALA A 670 12.97 -5.33 -26.20
CA ALA A 670 12.81 -4.52 -27.40
C ALA A 670 13.80 -3.34 -27.41
N LYS A 671 14.23 -2.91 -28.60
CA LYS A 671 14.94 -1.64 -28.75
C LYS A 671 14.00 -0.48 -28.41
N PRO A 672 14.42 0.49 -27.57
CA PRO A 672 13.59 1.64 -27.25
C PRO A 672 13.37 2.48 -28.51
N ASP A 673 12.12 2.84 -28.77
CA ASP A 673 11.77 3.79 -29.82
C ASP A 673 11.82 5.24 -29.30
N LYS A 674 11.57 6.22 -30.19
CA LYS A 674 11.54 7.64 -29.80
C LYS A 674 10.49 7.93 -28.73
N MET A 675 9.36 7.23 -28.79
CA MET A 675 8.26 7.39 -27.85
C MET A 675 8.63 6.83 -26.48
N ASP A 676 9.42 5.76 -26.42
CA ASP A 676 9.96 5.19 -25.20
C ASP A 676 10.95 6.13 -24.51
N TRP A 677 11.84 6.80 -25.27
CA TRP A 677 12.72 7.82 -24.69
C TRP A 677 11.94 9.01 -24.12
N ILE A 678 10.90 9.47 -24.82
CA ILE A 678 10.05 10.58 -24.35
C ILE A 678 9.24 10.15 -23.13
N GLY A 679 8.60 8.98 -23.16
CA GLY A 679 7.74 8.51 -22.08
C GLY A 679 8.50 8.07 -20.83
N PHE A 680 9.46 7.17 -20.97
CA PHE A 680 10.26 6.69 -19.85
C PHE A 680 11.19 7.79 -19.31
N GLY A 681 11.89 8.51 -20.20
CA GLY A 681 12.76 9.62 -19.82
C GLY A 681 11.98 10.79 -19.22
N GLY A 682 10.86 11.18 -19.83
CA GLY A 682 9.97 12.21 -19.30
C GLY A 682 9.36 11.83 -17.95
N SER A 683 9.11 10.55 -17.69
CA SER A 683 8.67 10.07 -16.38
C SER A 683 9.73 10.30 -15.30
N TRP A 684 11.02 10.09 -15.60
CA TRP A 684 12.10 10.42 -14.66
C TRP A 684 12.23 11.92 -14.39
N VAL A 685 11.98 12.76 -15.40
CA VAL A 685 11.89 14.22 -15.19
C VAL A 685 10.76 14.55 -14.21
N MET A 686 9.58 13.93 -14.35
CA MET A 686 8.47 14.09 -13.41
C MET A 686 8.81 13.64 -11.99
N VAL A 687 9.57 12.55 -11.84
CA VAL A 687 10.10 12.12 -10.52
C VAL A 687 10.95 13.23 -9.90
N GLY A 688 11.88 13.81 -10.67
CA GLY A 688 12.71 14.93 -10.22
C GLY A 688 11.89 16.18 -9.86
N LEU A 689 10.86 16.50 -10.63
CA LEU A 689 9.96 17.63 -10.36
C LEU A 689 9.14 17.44 -9.08
N ILE A 690 8.69 16.21 -8.78
CA ILE A 690 7.95 15.93 -7.55
C ILE A 690 8.87 16.01 -6.33
N ILE A 691 10.11 15.51 -6.43
CA ILE A 691 11.11 15.64 -5.36
C ILE A 691 11.48 17.11 -5.16
N LEU A 692 11.64 17.88 -6.24
CA LEU A 692 11.86 19.32 -6.17
C LEU A 692 10.68 20.04 -5.52
N ALA A 693 9.45 19.70 -5.88
CA ALA A 693 8.25 20.28 -5.27
C ALA A 693 8.15 19.96 -3.77
N LEU A 694 8.49 18.72 -3.37
CA LEU A 694 8.60 18.33 -1.97
C LEU A 694 9.66 19.16 -1.25
N TRP A 695 10.85 19.29 -1.83
CA TRP A 695 11.94 20.08 -1.26
C TRP A 695 11.56 21.56 -1.12
N VAL A 696 10.96 22.16 -2.15
CA VAL A 696 10.46 23.54 -2.09
C VAL A 696 9.43 23.66 -0.96
N MET A 697 8.45 22.77 -0.90
CA MET A 697 7.37 22.80 0.09
C MET A 697 7.90 22.76 1.54
N VAL A 698 8.93 21.97 1.82
CA VAL A 698 9.52 21.88 3.18
C VAL A 698 10.56 22.97 3.47
N SER A 699 10.95 23.78 2.47
CA SER A 699 11.93 24.87 2.61
C SER A 699 11.28 26.25 2.62
N VAL A 700 10.02 26.37 2.21
CA VAL A 700 9.32 27.66 2.21
C VAL A 700 9.04 28.08 3.66
N GLY A 701 9.50 29.27 4.04
CA GLY A 701 9.21 29.87 5.36
C GLY A 701 10.09 29.36 6.51
N GLY A 702 11.08 28.52 6.22
CA GLY A 702 12.03 27.95 7.19
C GLY A 702 13.42 28.57 7.18
#